data_AF-A0A8J9YV55-F1
#
_entry.id   AF-A0A8J9YV55-F1
#
_cell.length_a   1.000
_cell.length_b   1.000
_cell.length_c   1.000
_cell.angle_alpha   90.00
_cell.angle_beta   90.00
_cell.angle_gamma   90.00
#
_symmetry.space_group_name_H-M   'P 1'
#
loop_
_entity.id
_entity.type
_entity.pdbx_description
1 polymer ?
#
loop_
_entity_poly.entity_id
_entity_poly.type
_entity_poly.pdbx_seq_one_letter_code
_entity_poly.pdbx_strand_id
1 'polypeptide(L)'
;MVDFDGALEYLGAFGKYQKLIYCLTCVLTLPVSFHMLAMTFLDAKVAFHCNVPEIRHAEPGTENYSCALNYSIPWEQDKETKDWQFSGCRRYAVTNESLLTVDCPFDAVNATILGYFNDVNTSSCNHGYWYDRSQYHSSIFTEFDLVCDSNELNQFAQSMYMVGVLIGAVGFGQLSDMIGRKKTLFIGLFLQLGFGVAVAFSPNYTFFVVFRALVGATTSAVFLPGFVIGTELVAPSLRTWAGTLIQIFFAIGYMLMALLAYFIRDWRTLQLVISLPNAVFIFAYPLIVESPRWLLSKGRDEEVAAIMRRAAKVNGVTLPDEVFTTKTIEDNEPKDARTHTIIDLVRTPNMAKKSLLIFFNWLVITLVYYGLSLNTSNLGGDDYLNFFIGGVVEIPAYISSIYVVDTFGRRKTHAAYMMIGAVGCMICPFLTAPFLPERLNPLSITLAMIGKFGLTAGFNIIYLWTAELYPTMIRNVGVGASSMFARVGGIISPYVELSKSVWGPLPYIIFGALSFLAALAALLLPETLGAELPVTLEDGENFGKREPKSSKSYEATGSKVNQAFSHDTPGSAENGSVSNQSSEKNMEASGNVRHIPIHKRDSKSNPAMYRPILLLSNISKVMEPAVQAQLHKYLLQNKLISDRQFGFRPHQSTADILTILSQHWSNALDRGYEVRHIALDIKGAFDKVWHNGLCSKLKSKGISGKLLTWISSYLLNRSMKVVLSGQSSTTTPINASVPLGSILGPLLFSVYIDDLGDECENPLYLYADDSTLYCVIRTTNDSSTTTASLNRDLERMRCWAGKWKVTFEPTKCKAMTISRKRCPTKIDLFFGNTKLAEKDELEILRVTIDNKLTWTKHISNVNIAARAGQRLGALRRVAHKLNAKGRATLQGSGTQHHGICITVLNEFPYHLTKAPGLHPEKGTPHHRRERTTNRPDSNLTSRHFTIDARWPLYPYSTRCTPTSAHQT
;
A
#
# COMPACT_ATOMS: atom_id res chain seq x y z
N MET A 1 -9.57 -17.20 8.21
CA MET A 1 -8.59 -16.12 8.49
C MET A 1 -8.88 -14.96 7.57
N VAL A 2 -9.23 -13.81 8.14
CA VAL A 2 -9.43 -12.57 7.40
C VAL A 2 -8.21 -11.71 7.67
N ASP A 3 -7.52 -11.25 6.63
CA ASP A 3 -6.44 -10.26 6.74
C ASP A 3 -7.01 -8.95 7.35
N PHE A 4 -6.19 -8.13 7.99
CA PHE A 4 -6.64 -6.88 8.63
C PHE A 4 -7.43 -5.99 7.65
N ASP A 5 -6.99 -5.91 6.39
CA ASP A 5 -7.69 -5.16 5.35
C ASP A 5 -9.06 -5.78 5.02
N GLY A 6 -9.17 -7.11 5.04
CA GLY A 6 -10.46 -7.79 4.93
C GLY A 6 -11.36 -7.54 6.15
N ALA A 7 -10.80 -7.45 7.36
CA ALA A 7 -11.57 -7.17 8.57
C ALA A 7 -12.16 -5.75 8.56
N LEU A 8 -11.45 -4.77 7.97
CA LEU A 8 -11.97 -3.43 7.73
C LEU A 8 -13.11 -3.42 6.71
N GLU A 9 -13.06 -4.27 5.68
CA GLU A 9 -14.17 -4.44 4.74
C GLU A 9 -15.40 -5.06 5.42
N TYR A 10 -15.21 -6.06 6.28
CA TYR A 10 -16.28 -6.67 7.07
C TYR A 10 -16.96 -5.69 8.03
N LEU A 11 -16.21 -4.73 8.59
CA LEU A 11 -16.76 -3.66 9.43
C LEU A 11 -17.64 -2.65 8.65
N GLY A 12 -17.81 -2.84 7.35
CA GLY A 12 -18.31 -1.83 6.43
C GLY A 12 -17.17 -0.88 6.08
N ALA A 13 -16.69 -0.95 4.83
CA ALA A 13 -15.49 -0.28 4.31
C ALA A 13 -15.25 1.17 4.80
N PHE A 14 -16.33 1.90 5.09
CA PHE A 14 -16.34 3.17 5.82
C PHE A 14 -17.61 3.34 6.67
N GLY A 15 -17.75 2.51 7.70
CA GLY A 15 -18.87 2.52 8.65
C GLY A 15 -18.95 3.77 9.53
N LYS A 16 -20.02 3.88 10.34
CA LYS A 16 -20.30 5.06 11.18
C LYS A 16 -19.16 5.37 12.15
N TYR A 17 -18.56 4.33 12.75
CA TYR A 17 -17.42 4.48 13.64
C TYR A 17 -16.20 5.06 12.92
N GLN A 18 -15.83 4.48 11.77
CA GLN A 18 -14.70 4.99 10.97
C GLN A 18 -14.94 6.43 10.54
N LYS A 19 -16.15 6.77 10.08
CA LYS A 19 -16.54 8.14 9.72
C LYS A 19 -16.37 9.13 10.87
N LEU A 20 -16.84 8.78 12.06
CA LEU A 20 -16.76 9.64 13.24
C LEU A 20 -15.31 9.92 13.63
N ILE A 21 -14.49 8.86 13.78
CA ILE A 21 -13.09 9.00 14.16
C ILE A 21 -12.29 9.73 13.08
N TYR A 22 -12.57 9.43 11.81
CA TYR A 22 -11.94 10.08 10.66
C TYR A 22 -12.24 11.58 10.63
N CYS A 23 -13.52 11.96 10.70
CA CYS A 23 -13.91 13.37 10.77
C CYS A 23 -13.30 14.08 11.98
N LEU A 24 -13.28 13.46 13.15
CA LEU A 24 -12.64 14.03 14.33
C LEU A 24 -11.14 14.25 14.10
N THR A 25 -10.47 13.28 13.49
CA THR A 25 -9.04 13.38 13.12
C THR A 25 -8.80 14.53 12.13
N CYS A 26 -9.66 14.71 11.14
CA CYS A 26 -9.56 15.85 10.22
C CYS A 26 -9.77 17.20 10.93
N VAL A 27 -10.74 17.29 11.85
CA VAL A 27 -10.98 18.51 12.65
C VAL A 27 -9.77 18.84 13.52
N LEU A 28 -9.15 17.83 14.15
CA LEU A 28 -7.91 17.97 14.92
C LEU A 28 -6.74 18.53 14.10
N THR A 29 -6.76 18.34 12.78
CA THR A 29 -5.73 18.88 11.87
C THR A 29 -6.04 20.28 11.34
N LEU A 30 -7.20 20.87 11.62
CA LEU A 30 -7.52 22.25 11.18
C LEU A 30 -6.47 23.30 11.62
N PRO A 31 -5.93 23.27 12.86
CA PRO A 31 -4.95 24.27 13.31
C PRO A 31 -3.65 24.28 12.48
N VAL A 32 -3.34 23.17 11.79
CA VAL A 32 -2.22 23.09 10.83
C VAL A 32 -2.38 24.16 9.75
N SER A 33 -3.57 24.27 9.16
CA SER A 33 -3.85 25.26 8.12
C SER A 33 -3.73 26.68 8.65
N PHE A 34 -4.26 26.96 9.85
CA PHE A 34 -4.18 28.28 10.48
C PHE A 34 -2.71 28.70 10.65
N HIS A 35 -1.90 27.87 11.30
CA HIS A 35 -0.50 28.22 11.58
C HIS A 35 0.39 28.28 10.33
N MET A 36 0.06 27.49 9.30
CA MET A 36 0.78 27.47 8.03
C MET A 36 0.49 28.71 7.18
N LEU A 37 -0.74 29.18 7.21
CA LEU A 37 -1.23 30.26 6.35
C LEU A 37 -1.34 31.62 7.06
N ALA A 38 -1.24 31.66 8.39
CA ALA A 38 -1.35 32.89 9.17
C ALA A 38 -0.35 33.98 8.76
N MET A 39 0.82 33.62 8.20
CA MET A 39 1.85 34.59 7.83
C MET A 39 1.33 35.69 6.90
N THR A 40 0.41 35.37 6.00
CA THR A 40 -0.19 36.36 5.08
C THR A 40 -0.83 37.53 5.82
N PHE A 41 -1.35 37.30 7.03
CA PHE A 41 -1.96 38.35 7.87
C PHE A 41 -1.05 38.82 9.00
N LEU A 42 -0.19 37.95 9.55
CA LEU A 42 0.76 38.35 10.58
C LEU A 42 1.77 39.35 10.02
N ASP A 43 2.17 39.19 8.76
CA ASP A 43 3.10 40.03 7.99
C ASP A 43 2.38 40.94 6.99
N ALA A 44 1.15 41.33 7.31
CA ALA A 44 0.43 42.26 6.46
C ALA A 44 1.21 43.57 6.29
N LYS A 45 1.52 43.90 5.04
CA LYS A 45 2.18 45.15 4.65
C LYS A 45 1.14 46.25 4.60
N VAL A 46 1.46 47.39 5.20
CA VAL A 46 0.64 48.60 5.20
C VAL A 46 1.43 49.77 4.63
N ALA A 47 0.73 50.78 4.13
CA ALA A 47 1.37 52.03 3.72
C ALA A 47 2.11 52.66 4.90
N PHE A 48 3.31 53.18 4.65
CA PHE A 48 4.16 53.75 5.68
C PHE A 48 4.99 54.91 5.14
N HIS A 49 5.40 55.81 6.03
CA HIS A 49 6.34 56.89 5.74
C HIS A 49 7.21 57.20 6.96
N CYS A 50 8.29 57.97 6.78
CA CYS A 50 9.12 58.39 7.93
C CYS A 50 8.25 59.10 8.98
N ASN A 51 8.50 58.81 10.25
CA ASN A 51 7.92 59.58 11.34
C ASN A 51 8.66 60.91 11.49
N VAL A 52 7.93 62.02 11.44
CA VAL A 52 8.47 63.38 11.51
C VAL A 52 7.94 64.02 12.80
N PRO A 53 8.68 63.95 13.92
CA PRO A 53 8.23 64.56 15.17
C PRO A 53 8.04 66.08 15.09
N GLU A 54 8.70 66.74 14.14
CA GLU A 54 8.69 68.20 13.93
C GLU A 54 7.33 68.73 13.43
N ILE A 55 6.45 67.87 12.88
CA ILE A 55 5.11 68.25 12.38
C ILE A 55 3.97 67.97 13.38
N ARG A 56 4.28 67.58 14.62
CA ARG A 56 3.27 67.25 15.65
C ARG A 56 2.33 68.40 16.02
N HIS A 57 2.68 69.63 15.67
CA HIS A 57 1.85 70.81 15.88
C HIS A 57 0.68 70.93 14.87
N ALA A 58 0.74 70.19 13.76
CA ALA A 58 -0.35 70.13 12.78
C ALA A 58 -1.30 68.97 13.12
N GLU A 59 -2.61 69.24 13.18
CA GLU A 59 -3.62 68.20 13.44
C GLU A 59 -3.73 67.24 12.24
N PRO A 60 -3.67 65.92 12.45
CA PRO A 60 -3.84 64.93 11.38
C PRO A 60 -5.16 65.14 10.62
N GLY A 61 -5.09 65.17 9.28
CA GLY A 61 -6.25 65.37 8.41
C GLY A 61 -6.59 66.84 8.08
N THR A 62 -5.80 67.80 8.57
CA THR A 62 -5.88 69.21 8.13
C THR A 62 -5.01 69.47 6.89
N GLU A 63 -5.32 70.51 6.11
CA GLU A 63 -4.49 70.93 4.97
C GLU A 63 -3.04 71.24 5.39
N ASN A 64 -2.87 71.80 6.59
CA ASN A 64 -1.57 72.10 7.18
C ASN A 64 -0.73 70.83 7.42
N TYR A 65 -1.36 69.71 7.80
CA TYR A 65 -0.66 68.44 8.00
C TYR A 65 -0.18 67.84 6.68
N SER A 66 -1.03 67.85 5.64
CA SER A 66 -0.68 67.40 4.29
C SER A 66 0.45 68.23 3.67
N CYS A 67 0.40 69.54 3.86
CA CYS A 67 1.44 70.49 3.46
C CYS A 67 2.77 70.22 4.19
N ALA A 68 2.73 70.03 5.52
CA ALA A 68 3.92 69.74 6.30
C ALA A 68 4.60 68.41 5.93
N LEU A 69 3.81 67.38 5.58
CA LEU A 69 4.34 66.12 5.04
C LEU A 69 5.03 66.32 3.68
N ASN A 70 4.44 67.09 2.77
CA ASN A 70 5.04 67.44 1.47
C ASN A 70 6.40 68.13 1.58
N TYR A 71 6.58 68.97 2.58
CA TYR A 71 7.86 69.65 2.83
C TYR A 71 8.89 68.77 3.56
N SER A 72 8.45 67.75 4.28
CA SER A 72 9.32 66.94 5.15
C SER A 72 9.77 65.64 4.50
N ILE A 73 8.98 65.09 3.58
CA ILE A 73 9.20 63.77 2.98
C ILE A 73 9.24 63.90 1.45
N PRO A 74 10.30 63.41 0.78
CA PRO A 74 10.37 63.42 -0.67
C PRO A 74 9.29 62.54 -1.27
N TRP A 75 8.79 62.94 -2.44
CA TRP A 75 7.94 62.08 -3.26
C TRP A 75 8.82 61.15 -4.10
N GLU A 76 8.50 59.87 -4.07
CA GLU A 76 9.08 58.85 -4.94
C GLU A 76 7.98 58.29 -5.84
N GLN A 77 8.31 58.10 -7.10
CA GLN A 77 7.41 57.43 -8.02
C GLN A 77 7.46 55.93 -7.75
N ASP A 78 6.31 55.33 -7.44
CA ASP A 78 6.19 53.89 -7.30
C ASP A 78 6.64 53.20 -8.60
N LYS A 79 7.54 52.22 -8.47
CA LYS A 79 8.14 51.53 -9.63
C LYS A 79 7.11 50.68 -10.40
N GLU A 80 6.00 50.33 -9.77
CA GLU A 80 4.97 49.42 -10.27
C GLU A 80 3.72 50.17 -10.74
N THR A 81 3.16 51.06 -9.91
CA THR A 81 1.94 51.81 -10.30
C THR A 81 2.25 53.08 -11.09
N LYS A 82 3.50 53.57 -11.03
CA LYS A 82 3.92 54.89 -11.52
C LYS A 82 3.21 56.05 -10.84
N ASP A 83 2.47 55.80 -9.78
CA ASP A 83 1.88 56.84 -8.95
C ASP A 83 2.95 57.49 -8.09
N TRP A 84 2.75 58.75 -7.77
CA TRP A 84 3.58 59.46 -6.82
C TRP A 84 3.11 59.10 -5.41
N GLN A 85 4.04 58.70 -4.55
CA GLN A 85 3.80 58.48 -3.12
C GLN A 85 4.96 59.04 -2.29
N PHE A 86 4.73 59.25 -1.00
CA PHE A 86 5.81 59.63 -0.10
C PHE A 86 6.89 58.54 -0.01
N SER A 87 8.15 58.94 0.01
CA SER A 87 9.27 58.02 0.25
C SER A 87 9.12 57.41 1.65
N GLY A 88 9.03 56.08 1.69
CA GLY A 88 8.93 55.34 2.94
C GLY A 88 10.22 55.36 3.77
N CYS A 89 11.36 55.60 3.13
CA CYS A 89 12.69 55.31 3.70
C CYS A 89 13.59 56.53 3.86
N ARG A 90 13.20 57.68 3.30
CA ARG A 90 14.00 58.91 3.30
C ARG A 90 13.14 60.09 3.72
N ARG A 91 13.76 61.04 4.40
CA ARG A 91 13.18 62.36 4.71
C ARG A 91 14.16 63.46 4.36
N TYR A 92 13.64 64.67 4.10
CA TYR A 92 14.49 65.85 3.98
C TYR A 92 15.10 66.23 5.34
N ALA A 93 16.33 66.74 5.36
CA ALA A 93 16.95 67.27 6.56
C ALA A 93 16.40 68.67 6.88
N VAL A 94 15.17 68.74 7.42
CA VAL A 94 14.49 70.00 7.78
C VAL A 94 14.70 70.32 9.25
N THR A 95 15.06 71.57 9.60
CA THR A 95 15.24 72.04 10.98
C THR A 95 13.97 72.68 11.53
N ASN A 96 13.72 72.58 12.85
CA ASN A 96 12.50 73.11 13.50
C ASN A 96 12.17 74.58 13.17
N GLU A 97 13.18 75.44 12.98
CA GLU A 97 12.97 76.86 12.63
C GLU A 97 12.32 77.04 11.26
N SER A 98 12.54 76.11 10.32
CA SER A 98 12.01 76.19 8.96
C SER A 98 10.60 75.61 8.79
N LEU A 99 10.06 74.89 9.78
CA LEU A 99 8.68 74.37 9.79
C LEU A 99 7.70 75.29 10.54
N LEU A 100 8.20 76.14 11.46
CA LEU A 100 7.39 77.08 12.24
C LEU A 100 7.08 78.39 11.51
N THR A 101 7.77 78.71 10.41
CA THR A 101 7.66 79.99 9.69
C THR A 101 7.00 79.90 8.32
N VAL A 102 6.47 78.73 7.93
CA VAL A 102 5.90 78.53 6.59
C VAL A 102 4.38 78.61 6.67
N ASP A 103 3.83 79.80 6.43
CA ASP A 103 2.46 79.92 5.92
C ASP A 103 2.42 79.17 4.59
N CYS A 104 1.74 78.02 4.53
CA CYS A 104 1.73 77.11 3.38
C CYS A 104 1.49 77.88 2.06
N PRO A 105 2.53 78.12 1.24
CA PRO A 105 2.34 78.76 -0.03
C PRO A 105 2.04 77.67 -1.05
N PHE A 106 0.93 77.90 -1.78
CA PHE A 106 0.60 77.38 -3.10
C PHE A 106 1.45 76.21 -3.65
N ASP A 107 0.79 75.05 -3.75
CA ASP A 107 1.12 73.94 -4.66
C ASP A 107 2.51 73.27 -4.48
N ALA A 108 2.77 72.81 -3.25
CA ALA A 108 3.96 72.01 -2.91
C ALA A 108 4.16 70.78 -3.81
N VAL A 109 3.09 70.21 -4.38
CA VAL A 109 3.12 69.09 -5.33
C VAL A 109 3.96 69.47 -6.56
N ASN A 110 3.74 70.65 -7.13
CA ASN A 110 4.51 71.15 -8.28
C ASN A 110 5.96 71.48 -7.91
N ALA A 111 6.25 71.97 -6.70
CA ALA A 111 7.63 72.26 -6.26
C ALA A 111 8.49 71.00 -6.08
N THR A 112 7.95 69.91 -5.53
CA THR A 112 8.64 68.61 -5.46
C THR A 112 8.78 67.93 -6.83
N ILE A 113 7.76 68.03 -7.69
CA ILE A 113 7.80 67.45 -9.06
C ILE A 113 8.78 68.22 -9.98
N LEU A 114 8.96 69.53 -9.78
CA LEU A 114 9.88 70.39 -10.53
C LEU A 114 11.32 70.41 -9.99
N GLY A 115 11.61 69.68 -8.90
CA GLY A 115 12.99 69.52 -8.38
C GLY A 115 13.53 70.65 -7.50
N TYR A 116 12.66 71.46 -6.87
CA TYR A 116 13.07 72.61 -6.04
C TYR A 116 13.91 72.23 -4.80
N PHE A 117 13.81 70.98 -4.35
CA PHE A 117 14.53 70.43 -3.18
C PHE A 117 15.63 69.42 -3.55
N ASN A 118 16.03 69.33 -4.82
CA ASN A 118 17.05 68.37 -5.27
C ASN A 118 18.43 68.59 -4.62
N ASP A 119 18.71 69.78 -4.08
CA ASP A 119 19.94 70.12 -3.35
C ASP A 119 19.84 69.93 -1.82
N VAL A 120 18.71 69.46 -1.29
CA VAL A 120 18.56 69.21 0.15
C VAL A 120 18.99 67.78 0.47
N ASN A 121 20.01 67.64 1.33
CA ASN A 121 20.48 66.35 1.82
C ASN A 121 19.30 65.54 2.41
N THR A 122 19.00 64.40 1.79
CA THR A 122 18.06 63.43 2.34
C THR A 122 18.77 62.61 3.43
N SER A 123 18.04 62.25 4.47
CA SER A 123 18.50 61.42 5.58
C SER A 123 17.58 60.23 5.79
N SER A 124 18.09 59.17 6.45
CA SER A 124 17.28 58.03 6.89
C SER A 124 16.24 58.45 7.93
N CYS A 125 15.17 57.65 8.08
CA CYS A 125 14.15 57.89 9.11
C CYS A 125 14.71 57.63 10.52
N ASN A 126 15.29 58.65 11.16
CA ASN A 126 15.95 58.50 12.47
C ASN A 126 14.98 58.43 13.67
N HIS A 127 13.69 58.72 13.46
CA HIS A 127 12.67 58.79 14.52
C HIS A 127 11.57 57.73 14.36
N GLY A 128 11.87 56.62 13.67
CA GLY A 128 10.94 55.55 13.37
C GLY A 128 10.01 55.87 12.20
N TYR A 129 8.92 55.11 12.11
CA TYR A 129 7.98 55.14 10.98
C TYR A 129 6.54 55.38 11.44
N TRP A 130 5.76 56.02 10.58
CA TRP A 130 4.31 56.06 10.69
C TRP A 130 3.72 54.98 9.77
N TYR A 131 2.68 54.30 10.25
CA TYR A 131 2.03 53.20 9.56
C TYR A 131 0.53 53.46 9.47
N ASP A 132 -0.08 53.18 8.31
CA ASP A 132 -1.53 53.18 8.19
C ASP A 132 -2.12 52.00 8.95
N ARG A 133 -3.02 52.31 9.90
CA ARG A 133 -3.69 51.32 10.77
C ARG A 133 -5.17 51.12 10.43
N SER A 134 -5.64 51.65 9.30
CA SER A 134 -7.03 51.58 8.86
C SER A 134 -7.50 50.14 8.60
N GLN A 135 -6.68 49.35 7.90
CA GLN A 135 -6.97 47.96 7.53
C GLN A 135 -6.44 46.95 8.56
N TYR A 136 -5.22 47.16 9.06
CA TYR A 136 -4.56 46.31 10.06
C TYR A 136 -4.15 47.14 11.27
N HIS A 137 -4.56 46.77 12.48
CA HIS A 137 -4.24 47.55 13.67
C HIS A 137 -2.77 47.38 14.08
N SER A 138 -2.25 46.16 13.97
CA SER A 138 -0.84 45.81 14.23
C SER A 138 -0.46 44.57 13.43
N SER A 139 0.77 44.55 12.93
CA SER A 139 1.39 43.42 12.23
C SER A 139 2.88 43.34 12.60
N ILE A 140 3.53 42.19 12.35
CA ILE A 140 4.98 42.06 12.61
C ILE A 140 5.78 43.07 11.78
N PHE A 141 5.27 43.43 10.61
CA PHE A 141 5.81 44.45 9.73
C PHE A 141 5.86 45.82 10.42
N THR A 142 4.77 46.20 11.11
CA THR A 142 4.67 47.49 11.82
C THR A 142 5.27 47.49 13.22
N GLU A 143 5.39 46.33 13.87
CA GLU A 143 5.87 46.24 15.26
C GLU A 143 7.38 46.03 15.37
N PHE A 144 7.99 45.36 14.40
CA PHE A 144 9.45 45.15 14.35
C PHE A 144 10.14 46.04 13.31
N ASP A 145 9.46 47.06 12.80
CA ASP A 145 9.96 48.02 11.81
C ASP A 145 10.64 47.33 10.59
N LEU A 146 9.95 46.33 10.00
CA LEU A 146 10.48 45.49 8.91
C LEU A 146 10.37 46.17 7.54
N VAL A 147 10.83 47.42 7.48
CA VAL A 147 10.78 48.30 6.31
C VAL A 147 12.19 48.55 5.75
N CYS A 148 12.26 49.09 4.53
CA CYS A 148 13.52 49.53 3.91
C CYS A 148 14.59 48.42 3.88
N ASP A 149 15.77 48.64 4.49
CA ASP A 149 16.88 47.67 4.54
C ASP A 149 16.51 46.36 5.26
N SER A 150 15.47 46.37 6.10
CA SER A 150 14.98 45.21 6.84
C SER A 150 13.81 44.48 6.15
N ASN A 151 13.38 44.92 4.97
CA ASN A 151 12.24 44.32 4.25
C ASN A 151 12.43 42.83 3.91
N GLU A 152 13.68 42.39 3.68
CA GLU A 152 14.01 41.00 3.36
C GLU A 152 13.79 40.02 4.54
N LEU A 153 13.74 40.54 5.77
CA LEU A 153 13.51 39.73 6.97
C LEU A 153 12.11 39.12 6.97
N ASN A 154 11.13 39.73 6.31
CA ASN A 154 9.78 39.19 6.22
C ASN A 154 9.75 37.82 5.55
N GLN A 155 10.44 37.68 4.40
CA GLN A 155 10.55 36.42 3.68
C GLN A 155 11.36 35.40 4.48
N PHE A 156 12.40 35.83 5.20
CA PHE A 156 13.22 34.96 6.05
C PHE A 156 12.40 34.24 7.12
N ALA A 157 11.47 34.94 7.78
CA ALA A 157 10.62 34.33 8.81
C ALA A 157 9.75 33.19 8.24
N GLN A 158 9.18 33.38 7.05
CA GLN A 158 8.36 32.36 6.39
C GLN A 158 9.19 31.17 5.88
N SER A 159 10.38 31.43 5.34
CA SER A 159 11.32 30.37 4.95
C SER A 159 11.78 29.56 6.16
N MET A 160 12.04 30.20 7.31
CA MET A 160 12.38 29.52 8.56
C MET A 160 11.23 28.69 9.12
N TYR A 161 9.98 29.11 8.94
CA TYR A 161 8.82 28.27 9.23
C TYR A 161 8.85 26.97 8.39
N MET A 162 9.14 27.07 7.08
CA MET A 162 9.25 25.91 6.19
C MET A 162 10.45 25.01 6.51
N VAL A 163 11.58 25.57 6.97
CA VAL A 163 12.70 24.81 7.54
C VAL A 163 12.24 24.02 8.76
N GLY A 164 11.47 24.66 9.64
CA GLY A 164 10.81 24.00 10.78
C GLY A 164 9.96 22.82 10.33
N VAL A 165 9.08 23.01 9.35
CA VAL A 165 8.23 21.94 8.78
C VAL A 165 9.07 20.77 8.25
N LEU A 166 10.18 21.03 7.57
CA LEU A 166 11.11 20.01 7.06
C LEU A 166 11.75 19.20 8.21
N ILE A 167 12.35 19.88 9.19
CA ILE A 167 12.99 19.23 10.34
C ILE A 167 11.95 18.43 11.13
N GLY A 168 10.77 19.01 11.34
CA GLY A 168 9.66 18.36 12.02
C GLY A 168 9.16 17.12 11.29
N ALA A 169 9.09 17.13 9.96
CA ALA A 169 8.66 15.98 9.18
C ALA A 169 9.61 14.78 9.35
N VAL A 170 10.93 15.04 9.38
CA VAL A 170 11.94 14.01 9.62
C VAL A 170 11.87 13.52 11.08
N GLY A 171 11.93 14.44 12.05
CA GLY A 171 11.99 14.09 13.46
C GLY A 171 10.69 13.48 14.01
N PHE A 172 9.57 14.20 13.87
CA PHE A 172 8.27 13.72 14.36
C PHE A 172 7.71 12.57 13.53
N GLY A 173 8.09 12.45 12.25
CA GLY A 173 7.80 11.27 11.44
C GLY A 173 8.39 9.99 12.06
N GLN A 174 9.68 10.00 12.36
CA GLN A 174 10.35 8.88 13.04
C GLN A 174 9.80 8.65 14.44
N LEU A 175 9.54 9.72 15.20
CA LEU A 175 8.94 9.60 16.53
C LEU A 175 7.58 8.90 16.46
N SER A 176 6.74 9.27 15.49
CA SER A 176 5.44 8.64 15.21
C SER A 176 5.55 7.12 14.98
N ASP A 177 6.61 6.65 14.31
CA ASP A 177 6.86 5.21 14.14
C ASP A 177 7.31 4.53 15.44
N MET A 178 8.05 5.24 16.30
CA MET A 178 8.59 4.72 17.54
C MET A 178 7.55 4.59 18.65
N ILE A 179 6.84 5.69 18.96
CA ILE A 179 5.97 5.78 20.14
C ILE A 179 4.47 5.62 19.83
N GLY A 180 4.09 5.71 18.55
CA GLY A 180 2.70 5.58 18.07
C GLY A 180 2.15 6.86 17.47
N ARG A 181 1.22 6.71 16.52
CA ARG A 181 0.64 7.82 15.75
C ARG A 181 -0.16 8.76 16.64
N LYS A 182 -1.02 8.19 17.50
CA LYS A 182 -1.86 8.95 18.42
C LYS A 182 -1.00 9.75 19.39
N LYS A 183 0.01 9.15 20.01
CA LYS A 183 0.85 9.88 20.98
C LYS A 183 1.57 11.05 20.34
N THR A 184 2.15 10.86 19.17
CA THR A 184 2.84 11.93 18.44
C THR A 184 1.90 13.06 18.04
N LEU A 185 0.67 12.75 17.59
CA LEU A 185 -0.35 13.77 17.29
C LEU A 185 -0.60 14.69 18.49
N PHE A 186 -0.84 14.12 19.68
CA PHE A 186 -1.15 14.90 20.88
C PHE A 186 0.07 15.63 21.47
N ILE A 187 1.27 15.06 21.35
CA ILE A 187 2.51 15.79 21.65
C ILE A 187 2.65 16.99 20.70
N GLY A 188 2.35 16.79 19.41
CA GLY A 188 2.30 17.84 18.42
C GLY A 188 1.34 18.97 18.79
N LEU A 189 0.08 18.64 19.15
CA LEU A 189 -0.93 19.62 19.56
C LEU A 189 -0.51 20.41 20.81
N PHE A 190 0.07 19.72 21.81
CA PHE A 190 0.55 20.37 23.03
C PHE A 190 1.72 21.32 22.76
N LEU A 191 2.71 20.88 21.98
CA LEU A 191 3.84 21.72 21.60
C LEU A 191 3.40 22.89 20.70
N GLN A 192 2.47 22.65 19.76
CA GLN A 192 1.95 23.69 18.87
C GLN A 192 1.19 24.76 19.66
N LEU A 193 0.43 24.38 20.69
CA LEU A 193 -0.18 25.33 21.62
C LEU A 193 0.87 26.15 22.36
N GLY A 194 1.86 25.49 22.97
CA GLY A 194 2.91 26.16 23.75
C GLY A 194 3.73 27.14 22.92
N PHE A 195 4.25 26.69 21.77
CA PHE A 195 5.01 27.55 20.87
C PHE A 195 4.14 28.57 20.14
N GLY A 196 2.88 28.23 19.83
CA GLY A 196 1.91 29.15 19.22
C GLY A 196 1.62 30.35 20.13
N VAL A 197 1.45 30.12 21.43
CA VAL A 197 1.34 31.17 22.44
C VAL A 197 2.66 31.94 22.58
N ALA A 198 3.81 31.25 22.59
CA ALA A 198 5.11 31.91 22.66
C ALA A 198 5.38 32.87 21.50
N VAL A 199 4.91 32.57 20.28
CA VAL A 199 4.95 33.50 19.13
C VAL A 199 4.19 34.79 19.44
N ALA A 200 2.99 34.70 20.02
CA ALA A 200 2.19 35.90 20.32
C ALA A 200 2.83 36.80 21.39
N PHE A 201 3.73 36.27 22.21
CA PHE A 201 4.47 37.01 23.25
C PHE A 201 5.95 37.26 22.87
N SER A 202 6.34 37.08 21.61
CA SER A 202 7.72 37.32 21.19
C SER A 202 8.11 38.78 21.41
N PRO A 203 9.20 39.08 22.15
CA PRO A 203 9.60 40.46 22.45
C PRO A 203 10.40 41.10 21.31
N ASN A 204 11.02 40.30 20.46
CA ASN A 204 11.78 40.77 19.31
C ASN A 204 11.63 39.79 18.12
N TYR A 205 12.07 40.26 16.95
CA TYR A 205 12.00 39.51 15.70
C TYR A 205 12.74 38.16 15.76
N THR A 206 13.90 38.06 16.43
CA THR A 206 14.64 36.80 16.54
C THR A 206 13.86 35.72 17.28
N PHE A 207 13.26 36.06 18.43
CA PHE A 207 12.39 35.13 19.17
C PHE A 207 11.16 34.75 18.35
N PHE A 208 10.58 35.71 17.62
CA PHE A 208 9.47 35.43 16.71
C PHE A 208 9.84 34.36 15.67
N VAL A 209 10.97 34.53 14.97
CA VAL A 209 11.43 33.56 13.95
C VAL A 209 11.71 32.19 14.55
N VAL A 210 12.39 32.12 15.71
CA VAL A 210 12.69 30.85 16.38
C VAL A 210 11.41 30.14 16.78
N PHE A 211 10.47 30.83 17.43
CA PHE A 211 9.20 30.23 17.82
C PHE A 211 8.36 29.83 16.61
N ARG A 212 8.37 30.62 15.53
CA ARG A 212 7.70 30.27 14.27
C ARG A 212 8.30 29.02 13.63
N ALA A 213 9.61 28.88 13.60
CA ALA A 213 10.27 27.65 13.13
C ALA A 213 9.86 26.43 13.97
N LEU A 214 9.77 26.58 15.30
CA LEU A 214 9.29 25.52 16.19
C LEU A 214 7.82 25.18 15.95
N VAL A 215 6.95 26.18 15.76
CA VAL A 215 5.55 25.96 15.35
C VAL A 215 5.50 25.19 14.02
N GLY A 216 6.33 25.55 13.03
CA GLY A 216 6.45 24.82 11.77
C GLY A 216 6.81 23.35 11.97
N ALA A 217 7.73 23.04 12.88
CA ALA A 217 8.07 21.66 13.22
C ALA A 217 6.90 20.89 13.84
N THR A 218 6.11 21.54 14.71
CA THR A 218 4.91 20.93 15.32
C THR A 218 3.78 20.71 14.32
N THR A 219 3.65 21.54 13.29
CA THR A 219 2.68 21.36 12.21
C THR A 219 2.85 20.00 11.53
N SER A 220 4.09 19.56 11.31
CA SER A 220 4.39 18.21 10.82
C SER A 220 4.03 17.10 11.82
N ALA A 221 4.18 17.35 13.12
CA ALA A 221 3.82 16.42 14.19
C ALA A 221 2.30 16.20 14.31
N VAL A 222 1.49 17.16 13.88
CA VAL A 222 0.02 17.06 13.87
C VAL A 222 -0.48 16.50 12.54
N PHE A 223 -0.06 17.08 11.41
CA PHE A 223 -0.61 16.70 10.10
C PHE A 223 -0.25 15.28 9.68
N LEU A 224 1.03 14.87 9.79
CA LEU A 224 1.48 13.57 9.29
C LEU A 224 0.84 12.39 10.05
N PRO A 225 0.84 12.34 11.41
CA PRO A 225 0.18 11.25 12.11
C PRO A 225 -1.34 11.27 11.91
N GLY A 226 -1.97 12.44 11.81
CA GLY A 226 -3.40 12.58 11.51
C GLY A 226 -3.78 11.96 10.16
N PHE A 227 -3.02 12.29 9.11
CA PHE A 227 -3.17 11.71 7.78
C PHE A 227 -3.02 10.17 7.79
N VAL A 228 -2.01 9.66 8.49
CA VAL A 228 -1.75 8.21 8.57
C VAL A 228 -2.85 7.49 9.34
N ILE A 229 -3.26 8.00 10.52
CA ILE A 229 -4.40 7.42 11.28
C ILE A 229 -5.64 7.36 10.40
N GLY A 230 -5.96 8.45 9.68
CA GLY A 230 -7.14 8.51 8.84
C GLY A 230 -7.13 7.48 7.71
N THR A 231 -5.99 7.31 7.02
CA THR A 231 -5.86 6.37 5.89
C THR A 231 -5.73 4.92 6.33
N GLU A 232 -5.26 4.64 7.55
CA GLU A 232 -5.13 3.30 8.11
C GLU A 232 -6.42 2.76 8.75
N LEU A 233 -7.38 3.64 9.06
CA LEU A 233 -8.70 3.28 9.59
C LEU A 233 -9.73 2.90 8.51
N VAL A 234 -9.43 3.19 7.23
CA VAL A 234 -10.34 2.93 6.11
C VAL A 234 -9.89 1.74 5.27
N ALA A 235 -10.85 1.07 4.64
CA ALA A 235 -10.57 -0.04 3.74
C ALA A 235 -9.70 0.39 2.55
N PRO A 236 -8.88 -0.50 1.97
CA PRO A 236 -7.97 -0.18 0.87
C PRO A 236 -8.62 0.56 -0.30
N SER A 237 -9.85 0.20 -0.66
CA SER A 237 -10.62 0.78 -1.77
C SER A 237 -10.98 2.26 -1.56
N LEU A 238 -10.98 2.76 -0.32
CA LEU A 238 -11.37 4.12 0.03
C LEU A 238 -10.20 5.00 0.49
N ARG A 239 -8.96 4.47 0.51
CA ARG A 239 -7.78 5.21 1.00
C ARG A 239 -7.48 6.47 0.20
N THR A 240 -7.60 6.42 -1.13
CA THR A 240 -7.40 7.58 -1.99
C THR A 240 -8.42 8.68 -1.68
N TRP A 241 -9.68 8.29 -1.52
CA TRP A 241 -10.75 9.23 -1.16
C TRP A 241 -10.55 9.84 0.23
N ALA A 242 -10.16 9.04 1.22
CA ALA A 242 -9.79 9.53 2.54
C ALA A 242 -8.62 10.53 2.44
N GLY A 243 -7.52 10.16 1.77
CA GLY A 243 -6.37 11.04 1.57
C GLY A 243 -6.72 12.38 0.91
N THR A 244 -7.73 12.44 0.04
CA THR A 244 -8.24 13.71 -0.51
C THR A 244 -9.19 14.43 0.43
N LEU A 245 -10.04 13.72 1.20
CA LEU A 245 -10.98 14.36 2.13
C LEU A 245 -10.27 15.19 3.21
N ILE A 246 -9.14 14.74 3.75
CA ILE A 246 -8.38 15.53 4.74
C ILE A 246 -7.85 16.84 4.15
N GLN A 247 -7.55 16.90 2.86
CA GLN A 247 -7.16 18.13 2.17
C GLN A 247 -8.34 19.11 2.04
N ILE A 248 -9.57 18.61 1.89
CA ILE A 248 -10.76 19.46 1.93
C ILE A 248 -10.90 20.13 3.31
N PHE A 249 -10.55 19.44 4.39
CA PHE A 249 -10.52 20.07 5.72
C PHE A 249 -9.40 21.13 5.82
N PHE A 250 -8.25 20.93 5.19
CA PHE A 250 -7.23 21.98 5.10
C PHE A 250 -7.77 23.22 4.39
N ALA A 251 -8.50 23.06 3.28
CA ALA A 251 -9.16 24.16 2.56
C ALA A 251 -10.24 24.87 3.40
N ILE A 252 -11.02 24.13 4.19
CA ILE A 252 -11.97 24.72 5.16
C ILE A 252 -11.21 25.57 6.19
N GLY A 253 -10.08 25.07 6.68
CA GLY A 253 -9.24 25.82 7.60
C GLY A 253 -8.59 27.06 6.97
N TYR A 254 -8.22 26.99 5.69
CA TYR A 254 -7.81 28.15 4.88
C TYR A 254 -8.91 29.22 4.88
N MET A 255 -10.15 28.85 4.53
CA MET A 255 -11.28 29.78 4.52
C MET A 255 -11.57 30.39 5.90
N LEU A 256 -11.52 29.56 6.95
CA LEU A 256 -11.71 30.02 8.34
C LEU A 256 -10.61 30.98 8.78
N MET A 257 -9.37 30.79 8.33
CA MET A 257 -8.27 31.71 8.60
C MET A 257 -8.56 33.12 8.03
N ALA A 258 -9.11 33.20 6.82
CA ALA A 258 -9.54 34.47 6.22
C ALA A 258 -10.59 35.19 7.09
N LEU A 259 -11.59 34.44 7.55
CA LEU A 259 -12.66 34.96 8.39
C LEU A 259 -12.14 35.43 9.75
N LEU A 260 -11.25 34.67 10.39
CA LEU A 260 -10.63 35.06 11.66
C LEU A 260 -9.81 36.33 11.51
N ALA A 261 -9.02 36.45 10.43
CA ALA A 261 -8.22 37.64 10.15
C ALA A 261 -9.09 38.89 9.87
N TYR A 262 -10.25 38.72 9.23
CA TYR A 262 -11.19 39.84 8.98
C TYR A 262 -11.71 40.47 10.28
N PHE A 263 -12.03 39.65 11.28
CA PHE A 263 -12.52 40.10 12.59
C PHE A 263 -11.40 40.50 13.55
N ILE A 264 -10.21 39.89 13.44
CA ILE A 264 -9.09 40.09 14.37
C ILE A 264 -7.91 40.67 13.59
N ARG A 265 -7.77 42.00 13.67
CA ARG A 265 -6.79 42.79 12.90
C ARG A 265 -5.49 43.09 13.67
N ASP A 266 -5.34 42.49 14.85
CA ASP A 266 -4.11 42.53 15.66
C ASP A 266 -3.42 41.17 15.60
N TRP A 267 -2.16 41.14 15.13
CA TRP A 267 -1.45 39.89 14.86
C TRP A 267 -1.19 39.05 16.12
N ARG A 268 -0.94 39.67 17.28
CA ARG A 268 -0.69 38.94 18.55
C ARG A 268 -1.96 38.24 19.01
N THR A 269 -3.09 38.94 18.98
CA THR A 269 -4.41 38.40 19.30
C THR A 269 -4.81 37.32 18.31
N LEU A 270 -4.58 37.55 17.01
CA LEU A 270 -4.85 36.57 15.96
C LEU A 270 -4.07 35.27 16.20
N GLN A 271 -2.76 35.38 16.51
CA GLN A 271 -1.89 34.25 16.82
C GLN A 271 -2.36 33.45 18.06
N LEU A 272 -2.87 34.12 19.09
CA LEU A 272 -3.47 33.46 20.26
C LEU A 272 -4.76 32.73 19.90
N VAL A 273 -5.65 33.38 19.14
CA VAL A 273 -6.95 32.82 18.76
C VAL A 273 -6.78 31.58 17.89
N ILE A 274 -5.85 31.58 16.93
CA ILE A 274 -5.60 30.39 16.10
C ILE A 274 -4.95 29.24 16.87
N SER A 275 -4.29 29.54 18.00
CA SER A 275 -3.67 28.55 18.88
C SER A 275 -4.68 27.93 19.86
N LEU A 276 -5.74 28.65 20.23
CA LEU A 276 -6.75 28.25 21.21
C LEU A 276 -7.46 26.91 20.89
N PRO A 277 -7.82 26.59 19.62
CA PRO A 277 -8.39 25.28 19.28
C PRO A 277 -7.54 24.10 19.75
N ASN A 278 -6.20 24.22 19.76
CA ASN A 278 -5.31 23.16 20.22
C ASN A 278 -5.55 22.83 21.71
N ALA A 279 -5.87 23.83 22.54
CA ALA A 279 -6.17 23.62 23.96
C ALA A 279 -7.43 22.75 24.16
N VAL A 280 -8.48 23.01 23.37
CA VAL A 280 -9.72 22.22 23.39
C VAL A 280 -9.47 20.81 22.86
N PHE A 281 -8.69 20.70 21.79
CA PHE A 281 -8.42 19.45 21.10
C PHE A 281 -7.55 18.47 21.89
N ILE A 282 -6.71 18.93 22.82
CA ILE A 282 -5.97 18.05 23.73
C ILE A 282 -6.93 17.15 24.55
N PHE A 283 -8.11 17.67 24.93
CA PHE A 283 -9.14 16.89 25.63
C PHE A 283 -9.80 15.80 24.77
N ALA A 284 -9.57 15.80 23.44
CA ALA A 284 -10.03 14.73 22.55
C ALA A 284 -9.16 13.46 22.60
N TYR A 285 -8.11 13.43 23.43
CA TYR A 285 -7.24 12.26 23.63
C TYR A 285 -7.97 10.92 23.82
N PRO A 286 -9.02 10.78 24.64
CA PRO A 286 -9.72 9.51 24.82
C PRO A 286 -10.60 9.12 23.64
N LEU A 287 -10.99 10.08 22.79
CA LEU A 287 -11.87 9.84 21.64
C LEU A 287 -11.10 9.24 20.45
N ILE A 288 -9.86 9.69 20.23
CA ILE A 288 -9.01 9.21 19.15
C ILE A 288 -8.41 7.84 19.50
N VAL A 289 -8.44 6.93 18.54
CA VAL A 289 -7.78 5.62 18.64
C VAL A 289 -6.37 5.67 18.09
N GLU A 290 -5.52 4.78 18.59
CA GLU A 290 -4.22 4.53 17.97
C GLU A 290 -4.40 3.80 16.64
N SER A 291 -3.43 3.96 15.73
CA SER A 291 -3.41 3.23 14.46
C SER A 291 -3.46 1.71 14.71
N PRO A 292 -4.48 1.01 14.19
CA PRO A 292 -4.54 -0.44 14.33
C PRO A 292 -3.36 -1.15 13.64
N ARG A 293 -2.87 -0.60 12.51
CA ARG A 293 -1.72 -1.16 11.79
C ARG A 293 -0.41 -1.01 12.57
N TRP A 294 -0.21 0.14 13.22
CA TRP A 294 0.94 0.33 14.09
C TRP A 294 0.86 -0.55 15.35
N LEU A 295 -0.35 -0.73 15.92
CA LEU A 295 -0.53 -1.66 17.04
C LEU A 295 -0.22 -3.10 16.66
N LEU A 296 -0.66 -3.54 15.47
CA LEU A 296 -0.31 -4.86 14.92
C LEU A 296 1.20 -5.01 14.71
N SER A 297 1.89 -3.99 14.17
CA SER A 297 3.34 -4.04 13.96
C SER A 297 4.15 -4.07 15.27
N LYS A 298 3.56 -3.60 16.38
CA LYS A 298 4.12 -3.72 17.73
C LYS A 298 3.67 -4.97 18.49
N GLY A 299 2.87 -5.85 17.87
CA GLY A 299 2.34 -7.07 18.50
C GLY A 299 1.33 -6.83 19.62
N ARG A 300 0.61 -5.70 19.59
CA ARG A 300 -0.41 -5.31 20.58
C ARG A 300 -1.82 -5.73 20.14
N ASP A 301 -1.98 -7.02 19.88
CA ASP A 301 -3.19 -7.59 19.25
C ASP A 301 -4.46 -7.43 20.08
N GLU A 302 -4.36 -7.43 21.42
CA GLU A 302 -5.51 -7.24 22.32
C GLU A 302 -6.13 -5.85 22.18
N GLU A 303 -5.32 -4.82 21.95
CA GLU A 303 -5.81 -3.45 21.75
C GLU A 303 -6.46 -3.28 20.39
N VAL A 304 -5.89 -3.91 19.37
CA VAL A 304 -6.50 -3.99 18.03
C VAL A 304 -7.86 -4.68 18.13
N ALA A 305 -7.93 -5.79 18.86
CA ALA A 305 -9.17 -6.51 19.09
C ALA A 305 -10.22 -5.64 19.80
N ALA A 306 -9.82 -4.88 20.81
CA ALA A 306 -10.70 -3.95 21.50
C ALA A 306 -11.24 -2.84 20.59
N ILE A 307 -10.37 -2.24 19.75
CA ILE A 307 -10.76 -1.22 18.76
C ILE A 307 -11.76 -1.80 17.75
N MET A 308 -11.47 -2.98 17.20
CA MET A 308 -12.32 -3.64 16.21
C MET A 308 -13.67 -4.06 16.79
N ARG A 309 -13.72 -4.56 18.04
CA ARG A 309 -14.98 -4.85 18.74
C ARG A 309 -15.81 -3.59 18.99
N ARG A 310 -15.16 -2.48 19.36
CA ARG A 310 -15.84 -1.18 19.52
C ARG A 310 -16.41 -0.69 18.19
N ALA A 311 -15.63 -0.80 17.10
CA ALA A 311 -16.07 -0.46 15.76
C ALA A 311 -17.26 -1.32 15.31
N ALA A 312 -17.19 -2.63 15.52
CA ALA A 312 -18.26 -3.58 15.25
C ALA A 312 -19.56 -3.24 15.99
N LYS A 313 -19.48 -2.93 17.29
CA LYS A 313 -20.64 -2.52 18.11
C LYS A 313 -21.32 -1.26 17.58
N VAL A 314 -20.54 -0.25 17.19
CA VAL A 314 -21.07 1.03 16.67
C VAL A 314 -21.59 0.90 15.24
N ASN A 315 -20.97 0.05 14.42
CA ASN A 315 -21.40 -0.21 13.06
C ASN A 315 -22.56 -1.22 12.98
N GLY A 316 -22.91 -1.89 14.08
CA GLY A 316 -23.97 -2.90 14.12
C GLY A 316 -23.60 -4.22 13.44
N VAL A 317 -22.31 -4.56 13.38
CA VAL A 317 -21.79 -5.76 12.72
C VAL A 317 -21.22 -6.72 13.76
N THR A 318 -21.46 -8.03 13.62
CA THR A 318 -20.84 -9.07 14.46
C THR A 318 -19.56 -9.59 13.80
N LEU A 319 -18.41 -9.37 14.44
CA LEU A 319 -17.14 -9.96 14.01
C LEU A 319 -17.05 -11.41 14.51
N PRO A 320 -16.74 -12.40 13.65
CA PRO A 320 -16.41 -13.75 14.10
C PRO A 320 -15.17 -13.73 15.03
N ASP A 321 -15.17 -14.51 16.11
CA ASP A 321 -14.05 -14.56 17.07
C ASP A 321 -12.71 -14.98 16.42
N GLU A 322 -12.77 -15.65 15.27
CA GLU A 322 -11.61 -16.06 14.45
C GLU A 322 -10.89 -14.90 13.74
N VAL A 323 -11.47 -13.69 13.73
CA VAL A 323 -10.81 -12.48 13.16
C VAL A 323 -9.61 -12.03 14.02
N PHE A 324 -9.62 -12.36 15.32
CA PHE A 324 -8.57 -11.97 16.27
C PHE A 324 -7.37 -12.92 16.31
N THR A 325 -7.43 -14.04 15.59
CA THR A 325 -6.26 -14.90 15.32
C THR A 325 -5.49 -14.37 14.11
N THR A 326 -5.00 -13.14 14.22
CA THR A 326 -4.13 -12.55 13.21
C THR A 326 -2.74 -13.14 13.39
N LYS A 327 -2.32 -14.04 12.50
CA LYS A 327 -0.88 -14.25 12.29
C LYS A 327 -0.31 -12.88 11.91
N THR A 328 0.61 -12.38 12.72
CA THR A 328 1.41 -11.20 12.44
C THR A 328 2.00 -11.27 11.03
N ILE A 329 2.07 -10.12 10.38
CA ILE A 329 2.57 -9.82 9.04
C ILE A 329 4.09 -10.13 8.89
N GLU A 330 4.70 -10.98 9.74
CA GLU A 330 6.16 -11.11 9.84
C GLU A 330 6.84 -12.24 9.03
N ASP A 331 6.15 -13.04 8.21
CA ASP A 331 6.81 -14.19 7.52
C ASP A 331 6.92 -14.08 5.98
N ASN A 332 6.69 -12.91 5.38
CA ASN A 332 6.90 -12.73 3.92
C ASN A 332 7.90 -11.64 3.53
N GLU A 333 8.61 -11.00 4.46
CA GLU A 333 9.83 -10.29 4.09
C GLU A 333 11.05 -11.22 4.17
N PRO A 334 11.84 -11.38 3.09
CA PRO A 334 13.08 -12.13 3.15
C PRO A 334 14.01 -11.48 4.18
N LYS A 335 14.59 -12.29 5.07
CA LYS A 335 15.55 -11.91 6.13
C LYS A 335 16.89 -11.33 5.63
N ASP A 336 16.94 -10.90 4.38
CA ASP A 336 18.02 -10.10 3.77
C ASP A 336 17.51 -8.70 3.32
N ALA A 337 16.51 -8.13 4.00
CA ALA A 337 16.08 -6.76 3.76
C ALA A 337 17.19 -5.80 4.17
N ARG A 338 18.08 -5.45 3.23
CA ARG A 338 18.88 -4.24 3.31
C ARG A 338 17.94 -3.09 3.70
N THR A 339 18.28 -2.33 4.74
CA THR A 339 17.61 -1.04 5.00
C THR A 339 17.82 -0.17 3.78
N HIS A 340 16.76 -0.03 2.97
CA HIS A 340 16.82 0.77 1.77
C HIS A 340 16.94 2.24 2.13
N THR A 341 17.93 2.91 1.55
CA THR A 341 18.23 4.32 1.83
C THR A 341 17.86 5.19 0.64
N ILE A 342 17.84 6.52 0.82
CA ILE A 342 17.59 7.48 -0.27
C ILE A 342 18.58 7.26 -1.43
N ILE A 343 19.78 6.75 -1.15
CA ILE A 343 20.81 6.42 -2.13
C ILE A 343 20.32 5.32 -3.10
N ASP A 344 19.47 4.40 -2.65
CA ASP A 344 18.92 3.35 -3.52
C ASP A 344 17.93 3.90 -4.57
N LEU A 345 17.40 5.12 -4.39
CA LEU A 345 16.53 5.79 -5.39
C LEU A 345 17.30 6.27 -6.61
N VAL A 346 18.58 6.61 -6.45
CA VAL A 346 19.46 7.15 -7.49
C VAL A 346 20.50 6.13 -7.97
N ARG A 347 20.42 4.89 -7.47
CA ARG A 347 21.42 3.84 -7.72
C ARG A 347 21.40 3.31 -9.15
N THR A 348 20.23 3.18 -9.76
CA THR A 348 20.09 2.70 -11.13
C THR A 348 19.64 3.84 -12.06
N PRO A 349 20.11 3.87 -13.33
CA PRO A 349 19.98 5.07 -14.16
C PRO A 349 18.54 5.45 -14.51
N ASN A 350 17.63 4.48 -14.73
CA ASN A 350 16.23 4.81 -15.00
C ASN A 350 15.50 5.25 -13.73
N MET A 351 15.79 4.62 -12.58
CA MET A 351 15.25 5.06 -11.29
C MET A 351 15.77 6.44 -10.88
N ALA A 352 17.05 6.73 -11.13
CA ALA A 352 17.64 8.04 -10.91
C ALA A 352 16.96 9.10 -11.78
N LYS A 353 16.76 8.82 -13.08
CA LYS A 353 16.03 9.72 -13.98
C LYS A 353 14.61 10.01 -13.49
N LYS A 354 13.84 8.98 -13.12
CA LYS A 354 12.48 9.15 -12.58
C LYS A 354 12.47 9.93 -11.28
N SER A 355 13.40 9.61 -10.38
CA SER A 355 13.53 10.27 -9.08
C SER A 355 13.86 11.75 -9.25
N LEU A 356 14.81 12.10 -10.11
CA LEU A 356 15.14 13.50 -10.38
C LEU A 356 13.97 14.27 -11.00
N LEU A 357 13.24 13.65 -11.95
CA LEU A 357 12.06 14.27 -12.57
C LEU A 357 10.91 14.48 -11.57
N ILE A 358 10.66 13.51 -10.68
CA ILE A 358 9.61 13.62 -9.67
C ILE A 358 10.02 14.59 -8.55
N PHE A 359 11.28 14.61 -8.13
CA PHE A 359 11.81 15.59 -7.16
C PHE A 359 11.69 17.02 -7.68
N PHE A 360 12.01 17.24 -8.96
CA PHE A 360 11.83 18.54 -9.61
C PHE A 360 10.35 18.94 -9.64
N ASN A 361 9.45 18.01 -9.98
CA ASN A 361 8.01 18.29 -9.96
C ASN A 361 7.50 18.64 -8.56
N TRP A 362 7.92 17.91 -7.52
CA TRP A 362 7.59 18.21 -6.12
C TRP A 362 8.10 19.57 -5.67
N LEU A 363 9.33 19.91 -6.02
CA LEU A 363 9.92 21.21 -5.70
C LEU A 363 9.11 22.33 -6.36
N VAL A 364 8.89 22.25 -7.67
CA VAL A 364 8.21 23.31 -8.43
C VAL A 364 6.75 23.48 -7.99
N ILE A 365 5.98 22.39 -7.90
CA ILE A 365 4.56 22.50 -7.55
C ILE A 365 4.37 23.10 -6.16
N THR A 366 5.27 22.79 -5.23
CA THR A 366 5.23 23.32 -3.86
C THR A 366 5.67 24.78 -3.80
N LEU A 367 6.73 25.11 -4.54
CA LEU A 367 7.23 26.48 -4.66
C LEU A 367 6.13 27.41 -5.19
N VAL A 368 5.43 27.00 -6.24
CA VAL A 368 4.38 27.83 -6.85
C VAL A 368 3.09 27.80 -6.03
N TYR A 369 2.71 26.66 -5.45
CA TYR A 369 1.53 26.57 -4.58
C TYR A 369 1.62 27.53 -3.38
N TYR A 370 2.73 27.51 -2.64
CA TYR A 370 2.92 28.45 -1.53
C TYR A 370 3.14 29.88 -2.01
N GLY A 371 3.82 30.08 -3.14
CA GLY A 371 4.06 31.41 -3.71
C GLY A 371 2.78 32.11 -4.19
N LEU A 372 1.74 31.36 -4.57
CA LEU A 372 0.43 31.93 -4.86
C LEU A 372 -0.42 32.06 -3.60
N SER A 373 -0.38 31.07 -2.70
CA SER A 373 -1.24 31.02 -1.52
C SER A 373 -0.86 32.05 -0.45
N LEU A 374 0.43 32.30 -0.26
CA LEU A 374 0.94 33.26 0.72
C LEU A 374 0.86 34.70 0.19
N ASN A 375 0.89 34.86 -1.14
CA ASN A 375 0.88 36.13 -1.86
C ASN A 375 -0.54 36.55 -2.34
N THR A 376 -1.58 35.81 -1.95
CA THR A 376 -2.96 36.04 -2.46
C THR A 376 -3.50 37.44 -2.10
N SER A 377 -3.03 38.05 -1.01
CA SER A 377 -3.36 39.43 -0.64
C SER A 377 -2.82 40.46 -1.64
N ASN A 378 -1.71 40.16 -2.33
CA ASN A 378 -1.07 41.10 -3.26
C ASN A 378 -1.68 41.08 -4.68
N LEU A 379 -2.82 40.41 -4.89
CA LEU A 379 -3.53 40.37 -6.18
C LEU A 379 -4.40 41.62 -6.43
N GLY A 380 -4.41 42.58 -5.52
CA GLY A 380 -5.24 43.79 -5.56
C GLY A 380 -6.72 43.53 -5.22
N GLY A 381 -7.42 44.55 -4.74
CA GLY A 381 -8.78 44.40 -4.19
C GLY A 381 -8.78 44.09 -2.69
N ASP A 382 -9.77 43.34 -2.21
CA ASP A 382 -9.90 43.00 -0.80
C ASP A 382 -9.08 41.75 -0.43
N ASP A 383 -8.07 41.91 0.43
CA ASP A 383 -7.15 40.85 0.86
C ASP A 383 -7.89 39.63 1.42
N TYR A 384 -8.89 39.88 2.27
CA TYR A 384 -9.64 38.83 2.98
C TYR A 384 -10.48 38.01 2.01
N LEU A 385 -11.18 38.66 1.09
CA LEU A 385 -11.99 38.04 0.06
C LEU A 385 -11.13 37.24 -0.90
N ASN A 386 -10.03 37.80 -1.39
CA ASN A 386 -9.11 37.10 -2.27
C ASN A 386 -8.55 35.84 -1.60
N PHE A 387 -8.14 35.95 -0.32
CA PHE A 387 -7.66 34.82 0.46
C PHE A 387 -8.73 33.74 0.67
N PHE A 388 -9.97 34.15 0.97
CA PHE A 388 -11.10 33.25 1.13
C PHE A 388 -11.44 32.51 -0.17
N ILE A 389 -11.53 33.22 -1.31
CA ILE A 389 -11.70 32.62 -2.64
C ILE A 389 -10.56 31.64 -2.93
N GLY A 390 -9.34 32.00 -2.53
CA GLY A 390 -8.17 31.13 -2.60
C GLY A 390 -8.38 29.77 -1.94
N GLY A 391 -9.05 29.70 -0.78
CA GLY A 391 -9.42 28.45 -0.12
C GLY A 391 -10.61 27.74 -0.78
N VAL A 392 -11.63 28.50 -1.24
CA VAL A 392 -12.80 27.95 -1.94
C VAL A 392 -12.39 27.18 -3.20
N VAL A 393 -11.41 27.69 -3.95
CA VAL A 393 -10.91 27.09 -5.20
C VAL A 393 -10.25 25.72 -4.98
N GLU A 394 -9.73 25.43 -3.79
CA GLU A 394 -9.09 24.15 -3.51
C GLU A 394 -10.09 22.98 -3.48
N ILE A 395 -11.30 23.21 -3.00
CA ILE A 395 -12.36 22.18 -2.89
C ILE A 395 -12.72 21.59 -4.27
N PRO A 396 -13.14 22.38 -5.28
CA PRO A 396 -13.40 21.84 -6.61
C PRO A 396 -12.15 21.30 -7.28
N ALA A 397 -10.95 21.84 -6.98
CA ALA A 397 -9.68 21.30 -7.50
C ALA A 397 -9.46 19.85 -7.02
N TYR A 398 -9.64 19.59 -5.73
CA TYR A 398 -9.52 18.25 -5.15
C TYR A 398 -10.56 17.28 -5.68
N ILE A 399 -11.83 17.70 -5.76
CA ILE A 399 -12.91 16.87 -6.30
C ILE A 399 -12.63 16.54 -7.78
N SER A 400 -12.25 17.53 -8.59
CA SER A 400 -11.96 17.30 -10.01
C SER A 400 -10.79 16.33 -10.23
N SER A 401 -9.75 16.44 -9.41
CA SER A 401 -8.58 15.56 -9.51
C SER A 401 -8.91 14.08 -9.35
N ILE A 402 -9.88 13.71 -8.49
CA ILE A 402 -10.28 12.31 -8.30
C ILE A 402 -10.88 11.73 -9.58
N TYR A 403 -11.83 12.44 -10.19
CA TYR A 403 -12.57 11.93 -11.36
C TYR A 403 -11.72 11.92 -12.64
N VAL A 404 -10.88 12.94 -12.83
CA VAL A 404 -10.09 13.10 -14.06
C VAL A 404 -8.94 12.09 -14.12
N VAL A 405 -8.30 11.79 -12.98
CA VAL A 405 -7.16 10.86 -12.90
C VAL A 405 -7.54 9.44 -13.32
N ASP A 406 -8.70 8.95 -12.91
CA ASP A 406 -9.16 7.61 -13.27
C ASP A 406 -9.55 7.49 -14.75
N THR A 407 -9.85 8.62 -15.40
CA THR A 407 -10.25 8.65 -16.82
C THR A 407 -9.05 8.84 -17.76
N PHE A 408 -8.17 9.78 -17.47
CA PHE A 408 -7.09 10.21 -18.38
C PHE A 408 -5.69 9.74 -17.96
N GLY A 409 -5.57 9.12 -16.78
CA GLY A 409 -4.32 8.65 -16.19
C GLY A 409 -3.58 9.73 -15.41
N ARG A 410 -2.57 9.33 -14.63
CA ARG A 410 -1.87 10.23 -13.71
C ARG A 410 -0.95 11.19 -14.46
N ARG A 411 -0.23 10.69 -15.47
CA ARG A 411 0.79 11.46 -16.19
C ARG A 411 0.20 12.65 -16.95
N LYS A 412 -0.80 12.39 -17.79
CA LYS A 412 -1.41 13.44 -18.63
C LYS A 412 -2.15 14.46 -17.78
N THR A 413 -2.84 13.99 -16.75
CA THR A 413 -3.64 14.84 -15.87
C THR A 413 -2.76 15.78 -15.03
N HIS A 414 -1.67 15.27 -14.43
CA HIS A 414 -0.70 16.11 -13.71
C HIS A 414 -0.07 17.17 -14.61
N ALA A 415 0.38 16.78 -15.81
CA ALA A 415 0.96 17.72 -16.77
C ALA A 415 -0.05 18.78 -17.24
N ALA A 416 -1.32 18.41 -17.47
CA ALA A 416 -2.36 19.35 -17.86
C ALA A 416 -2.66 20.38 -16.75
N TYR A 417 -2.77 19.93 -15.50
CA TYR A 417 -2.99 20.81 -14.37
C TYR A 417 -1.81 21.75 -14.09
N MET A 418 -0.58 21.26 -14.22
CA MET A 418 0.63 22.09 -14.17
C MET A 418 0.66 23.13 -15.31
N MET A 419 0.18 22.76 -16.51
CA MET A 419 0.07 23.69 -17.64
C MET A 419 -0.98 24.77 -17.40
N ILE A 420 -2.14 24.43 -16.82
CA ILE A 420 -3.16 25.40 -16.40
C ILE A 420 -2.55 26.39 -15.39
N GLY A 421 -1.80 25.87 -14.41
CA GLY A 421 -1.01 26.68 -13.47
C GLY A 421 -0.04 27.63 -14.18
N ALA A 422 0.74 27.11 -15.13
CA ALA A 422 1.73 27.87 -15.89
C ALA A 422 1.09 29.01 -16.68
N VAL A 423 0.02 28.72 -17.43
CA VAL A 423 -0.71 29.70 -18.24
C VAL A 423 -1.35 30.76 -17.34
N GLY A 424 -1.98 30.36 -16.23
CA GLY A 424 -2.57 31.31 -15.26
C GLY A 424 -1.53 32.28 -14.70
N CYS A 425 -0.37 31.76 -14.27
CA CYS A 425 0.73 32.58 -13.73
C CYS A 425 1.39 33.46 -14.79
N MET A 426 1.52 33.00 -16.04
CA MET A 426 2.12 33.80 -17.10
C MET A 426 1.21 34.92 -17.60
N ILE A 427 -0.10 34.70 -17.67
CA ILE A 427 -1.06 35.68 -18.22
C ILE A 427 -1.45 36.75 -17.19
N CYS A 428 -1.63 36.37 -15.92
CA CYS A 428 -2.11 37.25 -14.85
C CYS A 428 -1.34 38.60 -14.78
N PRO A 429 0.01 38.63 -14.80
CA PRO A 429 0.77 39.88 -14.69
C PRO A 429 0.64 40.82 -15.90
N PHE A 430 0.35 40.29 -17.08
CA PHE A 430 0.15 41.13 -18.27
C PHE A 430 -1.20 41.86 -18.24
N LEU A 431 -2.16 41.35 -17.47
CA LEU A 431 -3.48 41.96 -17.29
C LEU A 431 -3.52 42.97 -16.14
N THR A 432 -2.58 42.88 -15.20
CA THR A 432 -2.35 43.87 -14.14
C THR A 432 -1.32 44.93 -14.54
N ALA A 433 -0.88 44.96 -15.80
CA ALA A 433 0.09 45.95 -16.23
C ALA A 433 -0.51 47.36 -16.12
N PRO A 434 0.25 48.37 -15.65
CA PRO A 434 -0.25 49.71 -15.30
C PRO A 434 -0.90 50.49 -16.46
N PHE A 435 -0.83 49.98 -17.70
CA PHE A 435 -1.47 50.56 -18.87
C PHE A 435 -2.89 50.04 -19.12
N LEU A 436 -3.37 49.05 -18.35
CA LEU A 436 -4.71 48.48 -18.46
C LEU A 436 -5.63 49.06 -17.37
N PRO A 437 -6.92 49.32 -17.70
CA PRO A 437 -7.85 49.92 -16.74
C PRO A 437 -8.16 48.99 -15.56
N GLU A 438 -8.32 49.56 -14.35
CA GLU A 438 -8.67 48.86 -13.09
C GLU A 438 -9.89 47.92 -13.20
N ARG A 439 -10.75 48.13 -14.21
CA ARG A 439 -11.88 47.25 -14.55
C ARG A 439 -11.47 45.81 -14.88
N LEU A 440 -10.20 45.55 -15.16
CA LEU A 440 -9.67 44.21 -15.47
C LEU A 440 -9.11 43.46 -14.25
N ASN A 441 -9.06 44.08 -13.07
CA ASN A 441 -8.62 43.43 -11.82
C ASN A 441 -9.38 42.13 -11.50
N PRO A 442 -10.73 42.06 -11.63
CA PRO A 442 -11.46 40.80 -11.42
C PRO A 442 -11.07 39.68 -12.38
N LEU A 443 -10.71 40.04 -13.63
CA LEU A 443 -10.24 39.07 -14.63
C LEU A 443 -8.86 38.52 -14.25
N SER A 444 -7.97 39.37 -13.76
CA SER A 444 -6.65 38.95 -13.27
C SER A 444 -6.75 38.00 -12.07
N ILE A 445 -7.57 38.35 -11.07
CA ILE A 445 -7.85 37.48 -9.92
C ILE A 445 -8.43 36.15 -10.38
N THR A 446 -9.38 36.17 -11.32
CA THR A 446 -9.97 34.94 -11.87
C THR A 446 -8.92 34.03 -12.52
N LEU A 447 -7.99 34.59 -13.29
CA LEU A 447 -6.91 33.83 -13.93
C LEU A 447 -5.89 33.29 -12.93
N ALA A 448 -5.55 34.08 -11.91
CA ALA A 448 -4.72 33.61 -10.80
C ALA A 448 -5.39 32.44 -10.06
N MET A 449 -6.71 32.51 -9.84
CA MET A 449 -7.49 31.43 -9.24
C MET A 449 -7.60 30.19 -10.13
N ILE A 450 -7.69 30.35 -11.46
CA ILE A 450 -7.59 29.22 -12.40
C ILE A 450 -6.21 28.56 -12.33
N GLY A 451 -5.15 29.36 -12.24
CA GLY A 451 -3.79 28.85 -12.04
C GLY A 451 -3.66 28.07 -10.73
N LYS A 452 -4.18 28.64 -9.63
CA LYS A 452 -4.22 28.01 -8.31
C LYS A 452 -5.03 26.71 -8.30
N PHE A 453 -6.17 26.68 -8.99
CA PHE A 453 -6.97 25.47 -9.19
C PHE A 453 -6.13 24.34 -9.81
N GLY A 454 -5.42 24.65 -10.90
CA GLY A 454 -4.56 23.68 -11.58
C GLY A 454 -3.47 23.15 -10.65
N LEU A 455 -2.74 24.04 -9.98
CA LEU A 455 -1.67 23.64 -9.07
C LEU A 455 -2.17 22.82 -7.89
N THR A 456 -3.32 23.17 -7.31
CA THR A 456 -3.93 22.44 -6.20
C THR A 456 -4.35 21.02 -6.61
N ALA A 457 -4.98 20.89 -7.79
CA ALA A 457 -5.32 19.58 -8.34
C ALA A 457 -4.05 18.74 -8.62
N GLY A 458 -3.03 19.34 -9.23
CA GLY A 458 -1.73 18.69 -9.45
C GLY A 458 -1.06 18.25 -8.14
N PHE A 459 -1.18 19.04 -7.07
CA PHE A 459 -0.59 18.74 -5.76
C PHE A 459 -1.24 17.51 -5.13
N ASN A 460 -2.54 17.28 -5.35
CA ASN A 460 -3.20 16.04 -4.91
C ASN A 460 -2.72 14.82 -5.72
N ILE A 461 -2.55 14.99 -7.04
CA ILE A 461 -2.17 13.89 -7.94
C ILE A 461 -0.74 13.43 -7.71
N ILE A 462 0.19 14.35 -7.46
CA ILE A 462 1.59 14.01 -7.30
C ILE A 462 1.85 13.13 -6.07
N TYR A 463 1.06 13.25 -4.99
CA TYR A 463 1.09 12.31 -3.85
C TYR A 463 0.78 10.89 -4.30
N LEU A 464 -0.33 10.70 -5.02
CA LEU A 464 -0.75 9.40 -5.52
C LEU A 464 0.26 8.83 -6.51
N TRP A 465 0.66 9.63 -7.50
CA TRP A 465 1.54 9.21 -8.57
C TRP A 465 2.94 8.82 -8.07
N THR A 466 3.46 9.53 -7.07
CA THR A 466 4.76 9.21 -6.45
C THR A 466 4.72 7.85 -5.77
N ALA A 467 3.64 7.53 -5.05
CA ALA A 467 3.47 6.22 -4.42
C ALA A 467 3.40 5.09 -5.46
N GLU A 468 2.77 5.34 -6.61
CA GLU A 468 2.64 4.34 -7.69
C GLU A 468 3.94 4.17 -8.52
N LEU A 469 4.78 5.21 -8.60
CA LEU A 469 6.01 5.21 -9.41
C LEU A 469 7.14 4.36 -8.79
N TYR A 470 7.18 4.30 -7.44
CA TYR A 470 8.25 3.62 -6.71
C TYR A 470 7.89 2.17 -6.36
N PRO A 471 8.88 1.24 -6.43
CA PRO A 471 8.66 -0.14 -6.03
C PRO A 471 8.30 -0.26 -4.56
N THR A 472 7.51 -1.27 -4.24
CA THR A 472 6.98 -1.49 -2.89
C THR A 472 8.08 -1.48 -1.81
N MET A 473 9.26 -2.05 -2.08
CA MET A 473 10.38 -2.10 -1.12
C MET A 473 11.00 -0.72 -0.79
N ILE A 474 10.88 0.26 -1.68
CA ILE A 474 11.45 1.61 -1.51
C ILE A 474 10.41 2.73 -1.62
N ARG A 475 9.12 2.38 -1.67
CA ARG A 475 8.02 3.33 -1.89
C ARG A 475 7.98 4.43 -0.83
N ASN A 476 8.03 4.04 0.45
CA ASN A 476 8.00 4.99 1.56
C ASN A 476 9.23 5.91 1.56
N VAL A 477 10.40 5.38 1.20
CA VAL A 477 11.64 6.16 1.08
C VAL A 477 11.54 7.15 -0.08
N GLY A 478 11.01 6.73 -1.23
CA GLY A 478 10.79 7.58 -2.41
C GLY A 478 9.79 8.71 -2.17
N VAL A 479 8.63 8.40 -1.57
CA VAL A 479 7.63 9.42 -1.19
C VAL A 479 8.20 10.38 -0.14
N GLY A 480 8.93 9.88 0.86
CA GLY A 480 9.61 10.70 1.86
C GLY A 480 10.63 11.66 1.26
N ALA A 481 11.53 11.16 0.40
CA ALA A 481 12.53 11.97 -0.30
C ALA A 481 11.89 13.05 -1.18
N SER A 482 10.87 12.68 -1.95
CA SER A 482 10.06 13.62 -2.74
C SER A 482 9.44 14.73 -1.89
N SER A 483 8.90 14.39 -0.72
CA SER A 483 8.36 15.37 0.23
C SER A 483 9.43 16.31 0.79
N MET A 484 10.68 15.85 0.98
CA MET A 484 11.78 16.74 1.39
C MET A 484 12.06 17.80 0.33
N PHE A 485 12.13 17.42 -0.96
CA PHE A 485 12.29 18.37 -2.06
C PHE A 485 11.10 19.34 -2.18
N ALA A 486 9.88 18.87 -1.86
CA ALA A 486 8.71 19.74 -1.75
C ALA A 486 8.95 20.88 -0.73
N ARG A 487 9.48 20.55 0.46
CA ARG A 487 9.78 21.56 1.50
C ARG A 487 10.88 22.52 1.08
N VAL A 488 11.89 22.07 0.33
CA VAL A 488 12.88 22.97 -0.28
C VAL A 488 12.20 23.99 -1.20
N GLY A 489 11.23 23.56 -2.01
CA GLY A 489 10.40 24.48 -2.81
C GLY A 489 9.66 25.52 -1.96
N GLY A 490 9.07 25.09 -0.83
CA GLY A 490 8.43 25.99 0.13
C GLY A 490 9.39 26.98 0.80
N ILE A 491 10.64 26.59 1.07
CA ILE A 491 11.69 27.48 1.63
C ILE A 491 12.10 28.56 0.61
N ILE A 492 12.18 28.20 -0.68
CA ILE A 492 12.58 29.12 -1.76
C ILE A 492 11.44 30.07 -2.15
N SER A 493 10.18 29.64 -2.03
CA SER A 493 9.00 30.37 -2.49
C SER A 493 8.93 31.84 -2.04
N PRO A 494 9.07 32.20 -0.75
CA PRO A 494 9.06 33.60 -0.31
C PRO A 494 10.16 34.46 -0.94
N TYR A 495 11.34 33.89 -1.23
CA TYR A 495 12.42 34.62 -1.89
C TYR A 495 12.15 34.89 -3.37
N VAL A 496 11.37 34.05 -4.04
CA VAL A 496 10.93 34.34 -5.41
C VAL A 496 10.01 35.55 -5.42
N GLU A 497 9.20 35.76 -4.38
CA GLU A 497 8.36 36.95 -4.25
C GLU A 497 9.18 38.24 -4.05
N LEU A 498 10.37 38.17 -3.44
CA LEU A 498 11.27 39.32 -3.30
C LEU A 498 11.70 39.90 -4.66
N SER A 499 11.70 39.08 -5.72
CA SER A 499 12.00 39.53 -7.09
C SER A 499 10.99 40.55 -7.63
N LYS A 500 9.83 40.73 -6.96
CA LYS A 500 8.88 41.83 -7.20
C LYS A 500 9.55 43.20 -7.12
N SER A 501 10.55 43.36 -6.23
CA SER A 501 11.29 44.62 -6.07
C SER A 501 12.12 45.04 -7.29
N VAL A 502 12.47 44.06 -8.15
CA VAL A 502 13.19 44.28 -9.41
C VAL A 502 12.19 44.57 -10.53
N TRP A 503 11.17 43.72 -10.67
CA TRP A 503 10.10 43.87 -11.65
C TRP A 503 8.83 43.19 -11.14
N GLY A 504 7.73 43.94 -11.01
CA GLY A 504 6.47 43.46 -10.42
C GLY A 504 5.95 42.12 -10.96
N PRO A 505 5.89 41.92 -12.29
CA PRO A 505 5.52 40.65 -12.93
C PRO A 505 6.48 39.46 -12.74
N LEU A 506 7.72 39.68 -12.31
CA LEU A 506 8.79 38.68 -12.36
C LEU A 506 8.53 37.40 -11.55
N PRO A 507 8.01 37.45 -10.30
CA PRO A 507 7.73 36.23 -9.53
C PRO A 507 6.77 35.29 -10.25
N TYR A 508 5.71 35.85 -10.85
CA TYR A 508 4.70 35.09 -11.58
C TYR A 508 5.22 34.50 -12.88
N ILE A 509 6.13 35.19 -13.57
CA ILE A 509 6.81 34.65 -14.77
C ILE A 509 7.74 33.50 -14.38
N ILE A 510 8.48 33.61 -13.27
CA ILE A 510 9.31 32.53 -12.74
C ILE A 510 8.43 31.32 -12.39
N PHE A 511 7.33 31.54 -11.66
CA PHE A 511 6.36 30.50 -11.32
C PHE A 511 5.76 29.82 -12.56
N GLY A 512 5.37 30.62 -13.56
CA GLY A 512 4.83 30.13 -14.82
C GLY A 512 5.84 29.30 -15.61
N ALA A 513 7.07 29.81 -15.77
CA ALA A 513 8.14 29.14 -16.52
C ALA A 513 8.57 27.83 -15.87
N LEU A 514 8.75 27.82 -14.54
CA LEU A 514 9.06 26.59 -13.81
C LEU A 514 7.91 25.59 -13.90
N SER A 515 6.65 26.03 -13.78
CA SER A 515 5.48 25.14 -13.91
C SER A 515 5.38 24.53 -15.30
N PHE A 516 5.68 25.31 -16.35
CA PHE A 516 5.73 24.82 -17.73
C PHE A 516 6.83 23.77 -17.91
N LEU A 517 8.04 24.03 -17.42
CA LEU A 517 9.14 23.07 -17.47
C LEU A 517 8.82 21.79 -16.67
N ALA A 518 8.18 21.92 -15.51
CA ALA A 518 7.76 20.78 -14.70
C ALA A 518 6.65 19.97 -15.39
N ALA A 519 5.71 20.62 -16.10
CA ALA A 519 4.72 19.94 -16.93
C ALA A 519 5.38 19.12 -18.05
N LEU A 520 6.36 19.69 -18.76
CA LEU A 520 7.13 18.97 -19.79
C LEU A 520 7.94 17.81 -19.17
N ALA A 521 8.59 18.04 -18.03
CA ALA A 521 9.31 17.01 -17.30
C ALA A 521 8.40 15.86 -16.84
N ALA A 522 7.16 16.17 -16.43
CA ALA A 522 6.18 15.17 -16.05
C ALA A 522 5.79 14.25 -17.23
N LEU A 523 5.74 14.78 -18.46
CA LEU A 523 5.46 13.95 -19.65
C LEU A 523 6.54 12.89 -19.94
N LEU A 524 7.76 13.08 -19.43
CA LEU A 524 8.87 12.12 -19.53
C LEU A 524 8.75 10.96 -18.54
N LEU A 525 7.93 11.09 -17.51
CA LEU A 525 7.65 10.02 -16.55
C LEU A 525 6.67 8.99 -17.14
N PRO A 526 6.70 7.73 -16.67
CA PRO A 526 5.77 6.70 -17.13
C PRO A 526 4.35 6.91 -16.60
N GLU A 527 3.37 6.44 -17.37
CA GLU A 527 1.97 6.36 -16.95
C GLU A 527 1.77 5.17 -16.00
N THR A 528 0.98 5.37 -14.94
CA THR A 528 0.69 4.34 -13.93
C THR A 528 -0.74 3.80 -14.03
N LEU A 529 -1.64 4.48 -14.76
CA LEU A 529 -3.01 4.00 -14.99
C LEU A 529 -3.02 2.60 -15.63
N GLY A 530 -3.57 1.63 -14.91
CA GLY A 530 -3.71 0.25 -15.37
C GLY A 530 -2.38 -0.52 -15.48
N ALA A 531 -1.26 0.06 -14.99
CA ALA A 531 0.03 -0.60 -14.97
C ALA A 531 0.18 -1.44 -13.68
N GLU A 532 0.89 -2.57 -13.79
CA GLU A 532 1.26 -3.35 -12.61
C GLU A 532 2.31 -2.57 -11.80
N LEU A 533 2.03 -2.38 -10.51
CA LEU A 533 2.92 -1.62 -9.62
C LEU A 533 4.24 -2.38 -9.43
N PRO A 534 5.39 -1.70 -9.52
CA PRO A 534 6.68 -2.34 -9.33
C PRO A 534 6.80 -2.90 -7.91
N VAL A 535 7.30 -4.14 -7.78
CA VAL A 535 7.49 -4.78 -6.47
C VAL A 535 8.97 -4.72 -6.10
N THR A 536 9.85 -5.10 -7.03
CA THR A 536 11.30 -5.13 -6.83
C THR A 536 12.02 -3.89 -7.39
N LEU A 537 13.26 -3.67 -6.97
CA LEU A 537 14.13 -2.61 -7.53
C LEU A 537 14.37 -2.79 -9.04
N GLU A 538 14.46 -4.03 -9.51
CA GLU A 538 14.62 -4.36 -10.92
C GLU A 538 13.34 -4.05 -11.72
N ASP A 539 12.17 -4.34 -11.16
CA ASP A 539 10.88 -3.91 -11.73
C ASP A 539 10.82 -2.39 -11.84
N GLY A 540 11.27 -1.67 -10.81
CA GLY A 540 11.40 -0.21 -10.83
C GLY A 540 12.30 0.29 -11.95
N GLU A 541 13.46 -0.33 -12.14
CA GLU A 541 14.41 0.03 -13.21
C GLU A 541 13.85 -0.26 -14.61
N ASN A 542 13.01 -1.28 -14.77
CA ASN A 542 12.41 -1.64 -16.06
C ASN A 542 11.09 -0.92 -16.33
N PHE A 543 10.42 -0.40 -15.29
CA PHE A 543 9.16 0.32 -15.42
C PHE A 543 9.30 1.54 -16.37
N GLY A 544 8.46 1.65 -17.39
CA GLY A 544 8.50 2.78 -18.32
C GLY A 544 9.61 2.80 -19.39
N LYS A 545 10.48 1.77 -19.48
CA LYS A 545 11.37 1.64 -20.65
C LYS A 545 10.55 1.24 -21.88
N ARG A 546 10.70 1.96 -23.01
CA ARG A 546 10.24 1.49 -24.32
C ARG A 546 11.17 0.35 -24.75
N GLU A 547 10.64 -0.85 -25.00
CA GLU A 547 11.45 -1.92 -25.59
C GLU A 547 11.99 -1.45 -26.95
N PRO A 548 13.31 -1.59 -27.23
CA PRO A 548 13.86 -1.29 -28.54
C PRO A 548 13.32 -2.29 -29.55
N LYS A 549 12.69 -1.78 -30.63
CA LYS A 549 12.38 -2.54 -31.84
C LYS A 549 13.70 -3.04 -32.47
N SER A 550 14.16 -4.22 -32.09
CA SER A 550 15.24 -4.92 -32.78
C SER A 550 14.68 -5.64 -34.00
N SER A 551 14.83 -5.01 -35.16
CA SER A 551 14.80 -5.67 -36.46
C SER A 551 15.92 -6.71 -36.54
N LYS A 552 15.58 -7.98 -36.43
CA LYS A 552 16.36 -9.07 -37.05
C LYS A 552 15.40 -10.00 -37.76
N SER A 553 15.29 -9.77 -39.07
CA SER A 553 14.89 -10.76 -40.05
C SER A 553 15.79 -11.99 -39.91
N TYR A 554 15.22 -13.12 -39.54
CA TYR A 554 15.75 -14.41 -39.93
C TYR A 554 14.80 -14.97 -40.97
N GLU A 555 15.28 -15.00 -42.21
CA GLU A 555 14.66 -15.73 -43.31
C GLU A 555 14.48 -17.18 -42.88
N ALA A 556 13.22 -17.61 -42.83
CA ALA A 556 12.88 -19.01 -42.76
C ALA A 556 13.08 -19.61 -44.16
N THR A 557 14.17 -20.34 -44.35
CA THR A 557 14.30 -21.31 -45.45
C THR A 557 13.20 -22.34 -45.29
N GLY A 558 12.19 -22.23 -46.14
CA GLY A 558 11.13 -23.22 -46.27
C GLY A 558 11.68 -24.55 -46.75
N SER A 559 11.20 -25.63 -46.15
CA SER A 559 11.13 -26.94 -46.78
C SER A 559 9.87 -27.64 -46.32
N LYS A 560 8.90 -27.59 -47.23
CA LYS A 560 7.89 -28.60 -47.61
C LYS A 560 7.55 -29.67 -46.55
N VAL A 561 6.26 -29.81 -46.23
CA VAL A 561 5.34 -30.76 -46.88
C VAL A 561 3.95 -30.53 -46.27
N ASN A 562 3.02 -30.03 -47.09
CA ASN A 562 1.59 -30.25 -46.89
C ASN A 562 1.24 -31.57 -47.58
N GLN A 563 0.53 -32.47 -46.90
CA GLN A 563 -0.46 -33.31 -47.57
C GLN A 563 -1.49 -33.90 -46.61
N ALA A 564 -2.73 -33.88 -47.11
CA ALA A 564 -3.88 -34.72 -46.76
C ALA A 564 -4.62 -34.39 -45.44
N PHE A 565 -5.77 -33.73 -45.55
CA PHE A 565 -7.05 -34.39 -45.84
C PHE A 565 -8.16 -33.34 -45.99
N SER A 566 -8.72 -33.27 -47.19
CA SER A 566 -10.02 -32.65 -47.50
C SER A 566 -11.11 -33.72 -47.38
N HIS A 567 -12.27 -33.38 -46.82
CA HIS A 567 -13.58 -33.70 -47.44
C HIS A 567 -14.76 -33.02 -46.71
N ASP A 568 -15.61 -32.43 -47.54
CA ASP A 568 -17.08 -32.28 -47.49
C ASP A 568 -17.77 -31.43 -46.42
N THR A 569 -18.32 -30.28 -46.83
CA THR A 569 -19.70 -30.16 -47.38
C THR A 569 -20.05 -28.71 -47.80
N PRO A 570 -21.07 -28.50 -48.65
CA PRO A 570 -21.18 -27.34 -49.54
C PRO A 570 -22.22 -26.28 -49.10
N GLY A 571 -22.19 -25.12 -49.78
CA GLY A 571 -23.42 -24.53 -50.32
C GLY A 571 -24.01 -23.28 -49.65
N SER A 572 -23.67 -22.12 -50.22
CA SER A 572 -24.59 -21.07 -50.72
C SER A 572 -25.60 -20.36 -49.80
N ALA A 573 -25.37 -19.04 -49.70
CA ALA A 573 -26.23 -17.94 -50.15
C ALA A 573 -27.26 -17.25 -49.21
N GLU A 574 -27.03 -15.94 -49.10
CA GLU A 574 -27.95 -14.79 -49.18
C GLU A 574 -28.83 -14.32 -47.99
N ASN A 575 -28.43 -13.12 -47.54
CA ASN A 575 -29.21 -11.89 -47.29
C ASN A 575 -30.52 -11.91 -46.48
N GLY A 576 -30.52 -11.09 -45.43
CA GLY A 576 -31.75 -10.62 -44.78
C GLY A 576 -31.46 -9.74 -43.56
N SER A 577 -31.28 -8.44 -43.80
CA SER A 577 -31.30 -7.40 -42.76
C SER A 577 -32.72 -7.17 -42.26
N VAL A 578 -32.99 -7.41 -40.97
CA VAL A 578 -34.06 -6.71 -40.23
C VAL A 578 -33.59 -6.46 -38.80
N SER A 579 -33.49 -5.18 -38.46
CA SER A 579 -33.36 -4.65 -37.11
C SER A 579 -34.61 -4.94 -36.29
N ASN A 580 -34.45 -5.48 -35.07
CA ASN A 580 -35.32 -5.13 -33.95
C ASN A 580 -34.62 -5.30 -32.60
N GLN A 581 -34.85 -4.30 -31.76
CA GLN A 581 -34.26 -4.07 -30.45
C GLN A 581 -34.70 -5.12 -29.41
N SER A 582 -33.74 -5.68 -28.70
CA SER A 582 -33.80 -5.96 -27.25
C SER A 582 -32.39 -6.33 -26.78
N SER A 583 -31.62 -5.33 -26.34
CA SER A 583 -30.26 -5.54 -25.84
C SER A 583 -30.29 -6.12 -24.43
N GLU A 584 -30.59 -7.42 -24.31
CA GLU A 584 -30.01 -8.25 -23.25
C GLU A 584 -28.50 -8.27 -23.49
N LYS A 585 -27.75 -7.36 -22.83
CA LYS A 585 -26.29 -7.44 -22.76
C LYS A 585 -25.91 -8.66 -21.93
N ASN A 586 -25.91 -9.82 -22.59
CA ASN A 586 -25.16 -10.98 -22.13
C ASN A 586 -23.70 -10.57 -21.97
N MET A 587 -23.14 -10.93 -20.83
CA MET A 587 -21.78 -10.58 -20.40
C MET A 587 -20.76 -11.28 -21.30
N GLU A 588 -20.38 -10.66 -22.41
CA GLU A 588 -19.21 -11.01 -23.22
C GLU A 588 -17.92 -10.64 -22.45
N ALA A 589 -17.67 -11.34 -21.35
CA ALA A 589 -16.43 -11.25 -20.61
C ALA A 589 -15.51 -12.41 -21.00
N SER A 590 -14.32 -12.08 -21.53
CA SER A 590 -13.12 -12.93 -21.50
C SER A 590 -12.89 -13.96 -22.63
N GLY A 591 -13.01 -13.58 -23.91
CA GLY A 591 -12.58 -14.44 -25.03
C GLY A 591 -11.05 -14.55 -25.22
N ASN A 592 -10.28 -13.52 -24.84
CA ASN A 592 -8.82 -13.46 -25.04
C ASN A 592 -8.07 -13.49 -23.72
N VAL A 593 -7.47 -14.64 -23.41
CA VAL A 593 -6.82 -14.85 -22.13
C VAL A 593 -5.30 -14.86 -22.27
N ARG A 594 -4.63 -13.97 -21.51
CA ARG A 594 -3.17 -13.85 -21.48
C ARG A 594 -2.60 -14.85 -20.48
N HIS A 595 -1.66 -15.67 -20.93
CA HIS A 595 -0.91 -16.58 -20.06
C HIS A 595 0.50 -16.06 -19.86
N ILE A 596 0.96 -16.03 -18.60
CA ILE A 596 2.35 -15.76 -18.25
C ILE A 596 3.01 -17.11 -17.90
N PRO A 597 4.04 -17.54 -18.64
CA PRO A 597 4.73 -18.79 -18.37
C PRO A 597 5.64 -18.63 -17.13
N ILE A 598 5.38 -19.38 -16.05
CA ILE A 598 6.24 -19.43 -14.86
C ILE A 598 7.09 -20.70 -14.86
N HIS A 599 8.40 -20.55 -14.72
CA HIS A 599 9.34 -21.68 -14.70
C HIS A 599 9.25 -22.50 -13.40
N LYS A 600 9.12 -23.83 -13.51
CA LYS A 600 8.99 -24.76 -12.37
C LYS A 600 10.36 -25.19 -11.83
N ARG A 601 11.20 -25.89 -12.62
CA ARG A 601 12.52 -26.49 -12.27
C ARG A 601 13.34 -26.79 -13.55
N ASP A 602 14.64 -27.08 -13.40
CA ASP A 602 15.59 -27.46 -14.46
C ASP A 602 15.91 -26.35 -15.49
N SER A 603 16.22 -26.70 -16.74
CA SER A 603 16.68 -25.74 -17.75
C SER A 603 15.54 -24.85 -18.26
N LYS A 604 15.78 -23.53 -18.25
CA LYS A 604 14.89 -22.52 -18.83
C LYS A 604 14.64 -22.69 -20.34
N SER A 605 15.44 -23.51 -21.03
CA SER A 605 15.27 -23.79 -22.47
C SER A 605 14.17 -24.80 -22.78
N ASN A 606 13.65 -25.54 -21.78
CA ASN A 606 12.61 -26.55 -22.01
C ASN A 606 11.19 -25.98 -21.79
N PRO A 607 10.36 -25.84 -22.84
CA PRO A 607 9.00 -25.32 -22.70
C PRO A 607 8.11 -26.15 -21.76
N ALA A 608 8.36 -27.45 -21.63
CA ALA A 608 7.60 -28.35 -20.76
C ALA A 608 7.78 -28.03 -19.26
N MET A 609 8.77 -27.21 -18.90
CA MET A 609 9.03 -26.79 -17.53
C MET A 609 8.33 -25.48 -17.14
N TYR A 610 7.52 -24.90 -18.03
CA TYR A 610 6.75 -23.68 -17.76
C TYR A 610 5.29 -23.98 -17.43
N ARG A 611 4.75 -23.28 -16.43
CA ARG A 611 3.34 -23.30 -16.05
C ARG A 611 2.61 -22.11 -16.68
N PRO A 612 1.53 -22.33 -17.43
CA PRO A 612 0.78 -21.24 -18.04
C PRO A 612 -0.18 -20.61 -17.02
N ILE A 613 0.28 -19.64 -16.23
CA ILE A 613 -0.58 -18.98 -15.24
C ILE A 613 -1.50 -17.99 -15.93
N LEU A 614 -2.78 -18.06 -15.58
CA LEU A 614 -3.85 -17.29 -16.18
C LEU A 614 -4.07 -15.98 -15.42
N LEU A 615 -3.99 -14.86 -16.12
CA LEU A 615 -4.45 -13.58 -15.57
C LEU A 615 -5.98 -13.49 -15.71
N LEU A 616 -6.69 -13.83 -14.63
CA LEU A 616 -8.14 -13.72 -14.57
C LEU A 616 -8.60 -12.25 -14.55
N SER A 617 -9.77 -12.01 -15.13
CA SER A 617 -10.43 -10.69 -15.06
C SER A 617 -10.78 -10.33 -13.61
N ASN A 618 -10.84 -9.04 -13.30
CA ASN A 618 -11.23 -8.57 -11.97
C ASN A 618 -12.65 -9.03 -11.59
N ILE A 619 -13.56 -9.13 -12.56
CA ILE A 619 -14.91 -9.65 -12.36
C ILE A 619 -14.86 -11.13 -11.94
N SER A 620 -14.05 -11.94 -12.63
CA SER A 620 -13.85 -13.35 -12.28
C SER A 620 -13.27 -13.50 -10.86
N LYS A 621 -12.30 -12.66 -10.48
CA LYS A 621 -11.69 -12.70 -9.14
C LYS A 621 -12.68 -12.41 -8.01
N VAL A 622 -13.72 -11.61 -8.25
CA VAL A 622 -14.78 -11.32 -7.27
C VAL A 622 -15.88 -12.39 -7.29
N MET A 623 -16.26 -12.88 -8.47
CA MET A 623 -17.34 -13.86 -8.63
C MET A 623 -16.92 -15.28 -8.22
N GLU A 624 -15.69 -15.69 -8.50
CA GLU A 624 -15.20 -17.04 -8.22
C GLU A 624 -15.31 -17.43 -6.73
N PRO A 625 -14.90 -16.61 -5.75
CA PRO A 625 -15.10 -16.93 -4.33
C PRO A 625 -16.57 -17.15 -3.95
N ALA A 626 -17.48 -16.31 -4.45
CA ALA A 626 -18.91 -16.42 -4.16
C ALA A 626 -19.50 -17.71 -4.74
N VAL A 627 -19.20 -18.01 -6.00
CA VAL A 627 -19.63 -19.24 -6.67
C VAL A 627 -19.01 -20.47 -6.01
N GLN A 628 -17.72 -20.42 -5.68
CA GLN A 628 -17.03 -21.52 -5.01
C GLN A 628 -17.65 -21.81 -3.64
N ALA A 629 -17.91 -20.80 -2.82
CA ALA A 629 -18.51 -20.99 -1.50
C ALA A 629 -19.90 -21.64 -1.59
N GLN A 630 -20.75 -21.19 -2.51
CA GLN A 630 -22.08 -21.75 -2.73
C GLN A 630 -22.02 -23.19 -3.27
N LEU A 631 -21.18 -23.42 -4.28
CA LEU A 631 -21.01 -24.74 -4.89
C LEU A 631 -20.46 -25.74 -3.88
N HIS A 632 -19.44 -25.35 -3.10
CA HIS A 632 -18.85 -26.21 -2.09
C HIS A 632 -19.85 -26.58 -0.99
N LYS A 633 -20.66 -25.60 -0.54
CA LYS A 633 -21.74 -25.84 0.45
C LYS A 633 -22.76 -26.85 -0.09
N TYR A 634 -23.22 -26.69 -1.33
CA TYR A 634 -24.18 -27.60 -1.96
C TYR A 634 -23.63 -29.02 -2.10
N LEU A 635 -22.37 -29.16 -2.55
CA LEU A 635 -21.74 -30.47 -2.75
C LEU A 635 -21.55 -31.24 -1.44
N LEU A 636 -21.18 -30.55 -0.35
CA LEU A 636 -21.02 -31.17 0.97
C LEU A 636 -22.37 -31.53 1.61
N GLN A 637 -23.35 -30.62 1.60
CA GLN A 637 -24.66 -30.83 2.24
C GLN A 637 -25.41 -32.02 1.62
N ASN A 638 -25.26 -32.23 0.32
CA ASN A 638 -25.91 -33.33 -0.41
C ASN A 638 -25.02 -34.57 -0.56
N LYS A 639 -23.82 -34.61 0.06
CA LYS A 639 -22.86 -35.72 -0.03
C LYS A 639 -22.53 -36.13 -1.47
N LEU A 640 -22.34 -35.12 -2.34
CA LEU A 640 -22.11 -35.32 -3.77
C LEU A 640 -20.62 -35.41 -4.14
N ILE A 641 -19.71 -35.35 -3.17
CA ILE A 641 -18.26 -35.62 -3.34
C ILE A 641 -17.90 -36.77 -2.41
N SER A 642 -17.08 -37.71 -2.89
CA SER A 642 -16.62 -38.87 -2.13
C SER A 642 -15.85 -38.47 -0.87
N ASP A 643 -16.05 -39.19 0.23
CA ASP A 643 -15.27 -38.99 1.47
C ASP A 643 -13.79 -39.36 1.31
N ARG A 644 -13.41 -40.04 0.21
CA ARG A 644 -12.03 -40.39 -0.12
C ARG A 644 -11.31 -39.35 -0.97
N GLN A 645 -11.99 -38.26 -1.34
CA GLN A 645 -11.38 -37.09 -1.98
C GLN A 645 -11.03 -36.05 -0.92
N PHE A 646 -9.74 -35.80 -0.71
CA PHE A 646 -9.20 -34.87 0.30
C PHE A 646 -8.73 -33.53 -0.30
N GLY A 647 -8.51 -33.48 -1.62
CA GLY A 647 -8.00 -32.30 -2.31
C GLY A 647 -9.03 -31.18 -2.40
N PHE A 648 -8.59 -29.95 -2.08
CA PHE A 648 -9.36 -28.70 -2.21
C PHE A 648 -10.69 -28.68 -1.45
N ARG A 649 -10.78 -29.43 -0.33
CA ARG A 649 -11.92 -29.42 0.58
C ARG A 649 -11.59 -28.66 1.87
N PRO A 650 -12.53 -27.85 2.41
CA PRO A 650 -12.46 -27.31 3.75
C PRO A 650 -12.30 -28.42 4.78
N HIS A 651 -11.52 -28.13 5.83
CA HIS A 651 -11.29 -29.04 6.95
C HIS A 651 -10.62 -30.38 6.60
N GLN A 652 -10.02 -30.49 5.41
CA GLN A 652 -9.19 -31.62 5.04
C GLN A 652 -7.80 -31.15 4.60
N SER A 653 -6.78 -31.87 5.03
CA SER A 653 -5.38 -31.55 4.83
C SER A 653 -4.59 -32.75 4.33
N THR A 654 -3.37 -32.52 3.86
CA THR A 654 -2.44 -33.60 3.52
C THR A 654 -2.10 -34.48 4.73
N ALA A 655 -2.19 -33.95 5.96
CA ALA A 655 -1.95 -34.72 7.17
C ALA A 655 -3.06 -35.76 7.41
N ASP A 656 -4.33 -35.40 7.14
CA ASP A 656 -5.47 -36.27 7.42
C ASP A 656 -5.44 -37.53 6.55
N ILE A 657 -5.21 -37.37 5.25
CA ILE A 657 -5.08 -38.51 4.32
C ILE A 657 -3.87 -39.39 4.66
N LEU A 658 -2.71 -38.80 4.98
CA LEU A 658 -1.52 -39.57 5.36
C LEU A 658 -1.72 -40.32 6.68
N THR A 659 -2.42 -39.72 7.64
CA THR A 659 -2.75 -40.36 8.93
C THR A 659 -3.69 -41.54 8.73
N ILE A 660 -4.76 -41.36 7.93
CA ILE A 660 -5.72 -42.43 7.61
C ILE A 660 -5.01 -43.58 6.88
N LEU A 661 -4.23 -43.28 5.83
CA LEU A 661 -3.52 -44.30 5.06
C LEU A 661 -2.50 -45.05 5.93
N SER A 662 -1.67 -44.33 6.68
CA SER A 662 -0.67 -44.95 7.57
C SER A 662 -1.29 -45.80 8.67
N GLN A 663 -2.43 -45.36 9.25
CA GLN A 663 -3.18 -46.15 10.24
C GLN A 663 -3.73 -47.44 9.62
N HIS A 664 -4.33 -47.37 8.42
CA HIS A 664 -4.83 -48.56 7.73
C HIS A 664 -3.70 -49.54 7.41
N TRP A 665 -2.55 -49.04 6.96
CA TRP A 665 -1.41 -49.89 6.66
C TRP A 665 -0.79 -50.49 7.93
N SER A 666 -0.65 -49.72 9.02
CA SER A 666 -0.17 -50.25 10.30
C SER A 666 -1.09 -51.34 10.84
N ASN A 667 -2.40 -51.10 10.85
CA ASN A 667 -3.40 -52.09 11.29
C ASN A 667 -3.33 -53.40 10.49
N ALA A 668 -3.01 -53.33 9.20
CA ALA A 668 -2.81 -54.52 8.37
C ALA A 668 -1.51 -55.27 8.74
N LEU A 669 -0.41 -54.54 8.93
CA LEU A 669 0.87 -55.13 9.33
C LEU A 669 0.82 -55.78 10.73
N ASP A 670 0.09 -55.18 11.67
CA ASP A 670 -0.05 -55.70 13.04
C ASP A 670 -0.85 -57.01 13.08
N ARG A 671 -1.69 -57.25 12.05
CA ARG A 671 -2.37 -58.54 11.82
C ARG A 671 -1.53 -59.54 11.01
N GLY A 672 -0.29 -59.20 10.67
CA GLY A 672 0.61 -60.03 9.86
C GLY A 672 0.29 -60.05 8.36
N TYR A 673 -0.56 -59.13 7.89
CA TYR A 673 -0.92 -58.99 6.47
C TYR A 673 0.09 -58.14 5.71
N GLU A 674 -0.01 -58.16 4.38
CA GLU A 674 0.82 -57.32 3.48
C GLU A 674 -0.07 -56.26 2.84
N VAL A 675 0.49 -55.09 2.53
CA VAL A 675 -0.23 -54.05 1.80
C VAL A 675 0.45 -53.77 0.47
N ARG A 676 -0.34 -53.81 -0.59
CA ARG A 676 0.03 -53.43 -1.94
C ARG A 676 -0.37 -51.98 -2.15
N HIS A 677 0.59 -51.09 -2.30
CA HIS A 677 0.38 -49.66 -2.52
C HIS A 677 0.76 -49.28 -3.96
N ILE A 678 -0.07 -48.46 -4.62
CA ILE A 678 0.17 -47.94 -5.95
C ILE A 678 -0.05 -46.43 -5.94
N ALA A 679 1.00 -45.67 -6.26
CA ALA A 679 0.92 -44.24 -6.52
C ALA A 679 0.75 -44.01 -8.03
N LEU A 680 -0.30 -43.27 -8.40
CA LEU A 680 -0.63 -42.95 -9.78
C LEU A 680 -0.37 -41.46 -10.04
N ASP A 681 0.18 -41.15 -11.22
CA ASP A 681 0.55 -39.79 -11.63
C ASP A 681 -0.26 -39.37 -12.87
N ILE A 682 -1.07 -38.32 -12.72
CA ILE A 682 -1.85 -37.73 -13.82
C ILE A 682 -0.97 -36.68 -14.54
N LYS A 683 -0.73 -36.89 -15.83
CA LYS A 683 0.10 -36.00 -16.65
C LYS A 683 -0.65 -34.71 -16.99
N GLY A 684 -0.09 -33.58 -16.55
CA GLY A 684 -0.67 -32.27 -16.85
C GLY A 684 -2.06 -32.12 -16.22
N ALA A 685 -2.15 -32.45 -14.92
CA ALA A 685 -3.37 -32.20 -14.15
C ALA A 685 -3.83 -30.75 -14.27
N PHE A 686 -5.13 -30.50 -14.14
CA PHE A 686 -5.84 -29.25 -14.49
C PHE A 686 -5.88 -28.91 -15.99
N ASP A 687 -4.82 -29.12 -16.76
CA ASP A 687 -4.77 -28.81 -18.20
C ASP A 687 -5.65 -29.75 -19.04
N LYS A 688 -5.86 -30.99 -18.55
CA LYS A 688 -6.62 -32.04 -19.24
C LYS A 688 -8.13 -32.06 -18.96
N VAL A 689 -8.65 -31.09 -18.21
CA VAL A 689 -10.08 -31.08 -17.87
C VAL A 689 -10.91 -30.71 -19.11
N TRP A 690 -11.56 -31.71 -19.71
CA TRP A 690 -12.40 -31.51 -20.89
C TRP A 690 -13.70 -30.78 -20.51
N HIS A 691 -13.93 -29.60 -21.08
CA HIS A 691 -15.02 -28.69 -20.69
C HIS A 691 -16.40 -29.32 -20.79
N ASN A 692 -16.73 -29.95 -21.92
CA ASN A 692 -18.03 -30.59 -22.11
C ASN A 692 -18.22 -31.75 -21.13
N GLY A 693 -17.15 -32.51 -20.84
CA GLY A 693 -17.18 -33.57 -19.85
C GLY A 693 -17.44 -33.03 -18.44
N LEU A 694 -16.79 -31.92 -18.07
CA LEU A 694 -17.00 -31.27 -16.78
C LEU A 694 -18.44 -30.74 -16.65
N CYS A 695 -18.99 -30.07 -17.67
CA CYS A 695 -20.38 -29.63 -17.65
C CYS A 695 -21.36 -30.80 -17.51
N SER A 696 -21.08 -31.96 -18.15
CA SER A 696 -21.87 -33.18 -17.98
C SER A 696 -21.80 -33.75 -16.55
N LYS A 697 -20.62 -33.74 -15.91
CA LYS A 697 -20.46 -34.16 -14.50
C LYS A 697 -21.15 -33.21 -13.53
N LEU A 698 -21.13 -31.90 -13.79
CA LEU A 698 -21.85 -30.93 -12.97
C LEU A 698 -23.37 -31.17 -13.06
N LYS A 699 -23.89 -31.42 -14.28
CA LYS A 699 -25.29 -31.80 -14.49
C LYS A 699 -25.67 -33.08 -13.75
N SER A 700 -24.83 -34.12 -13.78
CA SER A 700 -25.14 -35.39 -13.09
C SER A 700 -25.15 -35.24 -11.57
N LYS A 701 -24.40 -34.28 -11.01
CA LYS A 701 -24.46 -33.89 -9.59
C LYS A 701 -25.61 -32.91 -9.27
N GLY A 702 -26.55 -32.70 -10.19
CA GLY A 702 -27.76 -31.88 -9.98
C GLY A 702 -27.56 -30.37 -10.19
N ILE A 703 -26.40 -29.93 -10.67
CA ILE A 703 -26.14 -28.50 -10.92
C ILE A 703 -26.74 -28.13 -12.27
N SER A 704 -27.73 -27.23 -12.25
CA SER A 704 -28.50 -26.83 -13.43
C SER A 704 -28.85 -25.34 -13.43
N GLY A 705 -29.57 -24.88 -14.46
CA GLY A 705 -30.04 -23.50 -14.59
C GLY A 705 -28.91 -22.47 -14.74
N LYS A 706 -29.13 -21.28 -14.15
CA LYS A 706 -28.23 -20.11 -14.31
C LYS A 706 -26.79 -20.39 -13.87
N LEU A 707 -26.60 -21.16 -12.80
CA LEU A 707 -25.26 -21.50 -12.29
C LEU A 707 -24.48 -22.34 -13.32
N LEU A 708 -25.12 -23.34 -13.91
CA LEU A 708 -24.47 -24.16 -14.93
C LEU A 708 -24.19 -23.38 -16.21
N THR A 709 -25.11 -22.52 -16.63
CA THR A 709 -24.89 -21.62 -17.78
C THR A 709 -23.69 -20.71 -17.53
N TRP A 710 -23.56 -20.17 -16.31
CA TRP A 710 -22.43 -19.33 -15.92
C TRP A 710 -21.11 -20.12 -15.93
N ILE A 711 -21.06 -21.32 -15.33
CA ILE A 711 -19.84 -22.16 -15.35
C ILE A 711 -19.49 -22.57 -16.79
N SER A 712 -20.49 -22.85 -17.63
CA SER A 712 -20.28 -23.17 -19.04
C SER A 712 -19.69 -21.97 -19.80
N SER A 713 -20.22 -20.77 -19.59
CA SER A 713 -19.67 -19.52 -20.14
C SER A 713 -18.26 -19.21 -19.62
N TYR A 714 -17.94 -19.61 -18.39
CA TYR A 714 -16.63 -19.43 -17.78
C TYR A 714 -15.54 -20.33 -18.39
N LEU A 715 -15.94 -21.47 -18.97
CA LEU A 715 -15.03 -22.48 -19.54
C LEU A 715 -14.94 -22.41 -21.07
N LEU A 716 -16.08 -22.23 -21.75
CA LEU A 716 -16.20 -22.34 -23.21
C LEU A 716 -15.77 -21.05 -23.95
N ASN A 717 -15.50 -21.18 -25.26
CA ASN A 717 -15.12 -20.08 -26.16
C ASN A 717 -13.89 -19.28 -25.71
N ARG A 718 -12.96 -19.97 -25.05
CA ARG A 718 -11.71 -19.36 -24.59
C ARG A 718 -10.61 -19.58 -25.59
N SER A 719 -9.77 -18.56 -25.72
CA SER A 719 -8.59 -18.63 -26.56
C SER A 719 -7.36 -18.17 -25.75
N MET A 720 -6.24 -18.85 -25.97
CA MET A 720 -4.96 -18.54 -25.33
C MET A 720 -3.98 -17.95 -26.33
N LYS A 721 -3.16 -17.02 -25.83
CA LYS A 721 -1.91 -16.62 -26.47
C LYS A 721 -0.82 -16.50 -25.41
N VAL A 722 0.39 -16.90 -25.77
CA VAL A 722 1.57 -16.79 -24.91
C VAL A 722 2.22 -15.43 -25.19
N VAL A 723 2.53 -14.68 -24.13
CA VAL A 723 3.29 -13.43 -24.24
C VAL A 723 4.64 -13.60 -23.54
N LEU A 724 5.72 -13.48 -24.30
CA LEU A 724 7.09 -13.54 -23.82
C LEU A 724 7.81 -12.27 -24.28
N SER A 725 8.31 -11.47 -23.33
CA SER A 725 9.03 -10.22 -23.61
C SER A 725 8.30 -9.31 -24.61
N GLY A 726 7.03 -9.01 -24.33
CA GLY A 726 6.20 -8.15 -25.17
C GLY A 726 5.68 -8.76 -26.48
N GLN A 727 6.23 -9.89 -26.94
CA GLN A 727 5.80 -10.57 -28.16
C GLN A 727 4.73 -11.62 -27.87
N SER A 728 3.66 -11.62 -28.67
CA SER A 728 2.55 -12.56 -28.54
C SER A 728 2.56 -13.64 -29.62
N SER A 729 2.32 -14.88 -29.22
CA SER A 729 2.04 -15.98 -30.15
C SER A 729 0.72 -15.77 -30.90
N THR A 730 0.48 -16.58 -31.93
CA THR A 730 -0.86 -16.74 -32.51
C THR A 730 -1.83 -17.23 -31.45
N THR A 731 -3.08 -16.80 -31.56
CA THR A 731 -4.16 -17.19 -30.64
C THR A 731 -4.63 -18.60 -30.99
N THR A 732 -4.75 -19.47 -30.00
CA THR A 732 -5.23 -20.86 -30.15
C THR A 732 -6.45 -21.09 -29.25
N PRO A 733 -7.54 -21.72 -29.75
CA PRO A 733 -8.69 -22.05 -28.90
C PRO A 733 -8.34 -23.09 -27.84
N ILE A 734 -8.93 -22.94 -26.65
CA ILE A 734 -8.76 -23.84 -25.51
C ILE A 734 -10.01 -24.71 -25.38
N ASN A 735 -9.86 -26.00 -25.65
CA ASN A 735 -10.95 -26.97 -25.57
C ASN A 735 -10.92 -27.85 -24.31
N ALA A 736 -9.82 -27.76 -23.54
CA ALA A 736 -9.62 -28.44 -22.28
C ALA A 736 -8.69 -27.60 -21.40
N SER A 737 -9.07 -27.46 -20.12
CA SER A 737 -8.31 -26.93 -18.98
C SER A 737 -9.25 -26.18 -18.04
N VAL A 738 -8.98 -26.26 -16.74
CA VAL A 738 -9.49 -25.23 -15.82
C VAL A 738 -8.46 -24.10 -15.72
N PRO A 739 -8.88 -22.82 -15.66
CA PRO A 739 -7.94 -21.71 -15.59
C PRO A 739 -6.97 -21.82 -14.41
N LEU A 740 -5.66 -21.90 -14.70
CA LEU A 740 -4.61 -22.00 -13.68
C LEU A 740 -4.44 -20.66 -12.95
N GLY A 741 -4.52 -20.71 -11.62
CA GLY A 741 -4.55 -19.50 -10.78
C GLY A 741 -5.97 -19.01 -10.44
N SER A 742 -7.00 -19.75 -10.87
CA SER A 742 -8.38 -19.55 -10.41
C SER A 742 -8.61 -20.11 -9.02
N ILE A 743 -9.52 -19.45 -8.30
CA ILE A 743 -10.03 -19.88 -7.00
C ILE A 743 -11.02 -21.04 -7.21
N LEU A 744 -11.82 -20.97 -8.29
CA LEU A 744 -12.84 -21.97 -8.61
C LEU A 744 -12.28 -23.24 -9.29
N GLY A 745 -11.21 -23.12 -10.08
CA GLY A 745 -10.65 -24.24 -10.87
C GLY A 745 -10.25 -25.47 -10.05
N PRO A 746 -9.62 -25.34 -8.88
CA PRO A 746 -9.31 -26.49 -8.03
C PRO A 746 -10.52 -27.31 -7.60
N LEU A 747 -11.62 -26.65 -7.24
CA LEU A 747 -12.88 -27.32 -6.89
C LEU A 747 -13.48 -28.03 -8.11
N LEU A 748 -13.48 -27.37 -9.27
CA LEU A 748 -13.96 -27.97 -10.53
C LEU A 748 -13.14 -29.20 -10.92
N PHE A 749 -11.84 -29.20 -10.68
CA PHE A 749 -10.98 -30.36 -10.88
C PHE A 749 -11.31 -31.50 -9.92
N SER A 750 -11.49 -31.24 -8.62
CA SER A 750 -11.91 -32.27 -7.67
C SER A 750 -13.23 -32.92 -8.09
N VAL A 751 -14.22 -32.12 -8.49
CA VAL A 751 -15.51 -32.62 -9.02
C VAL A 751 -15.32 -33.46 -10.29
N TYR A 752 -14.34 -33.10 -11.12
CA TYR A 752 -14.06 -33.79 -12.37
C TYR A 752 -13.46 -35.19 -12.17
N ILE A 753 -12.65 -35.40 -11.15
CA ILE A 753 -11.97 -36.69 -10.91
C ILE A 753 -12.65 -37.56 -9.84
N ASP A 754 -13.65 -37.02 -9.14
CA ASP A 754 -14.31 -37.64 -7.99
C ASP A 754 -14.84 -39.06 -8.26
N ASP A 755 -15.45 -39.28 -9.43
CA ASP A 755 -16.02 -40.56 -9.87
C ASP A 755 -14.97 -41.61 -10.28
N LEU A 756 -13.67 -41.27 -10.27
CA LEU A 756 -12.59 -42.24 -10.53
C LEU A 756 -12.59 -43.36 -9.48
N GLY A 757 -12.93 -43.02 -8.23
CA GLY A 757 -12.98 -43.99 -7.13
C GLY A 757 -14.14 -44.98 -7.24
N ASP A 758 -15.23 -44.61 -7.91
CA ASP A 758 -16.46 -45.41 -8.01
C ASP A 758 -16.28 -46.62 -8.95
N GLU A 759 -15.35 -46.53 -9.90
CA GLU A 759 -15.04 -47.60 -10.85
C GLU A 759 -14.12 -48.68 -10.24
N CYS A 760 -13.48 -48.39 -9.11
CA CYS A 760 -12.46 -49.26 -8.50
C CYS A 760 -13.06 -50.22 -7.47
N GLU A 761 -12.55 -51.45 -7.44
CA GLU A 761 -12.90 -52.44 -6.40
C GLU A 761 -12.14 -52.17 -5.11
N ASN A 762 -10.89 -51.74 -5.24
CA ASN A 762 -10.02 -51.45 -4.10
C ASN A 762 -10.13 -49.98 -3.69
N PRO A 763 -9.85 -49.66 -2.41
CA PRO A 763 -9.88 -48.28 -1.93
C PRO A 763 -8.91 -47.35 -2.67
N LEU A 764 -9.46 -46.35 -3.36
CA LEU A 764 -8.74 -45.24 -3.95
C LEU A 764 -8.91 -43.98 -3.11
N TYR A 765 -7.80 -43.35 -2.75
CA TYR A 765 -7.74 -42.07 -2.06
C TYR A 765 -7.16 -41.01 -3.00
N LEU A 766 -7.79 -39.83 -3.04
CA LEU A 766 -7.43 -38.74 -3.95
C LEU A 766 -7.05 -37.50 -3.16
N TYR A 767 -5.95 -36.85 -3.55
CA TYR A 767 -5.58 -35.52 -3.08
C TYR A 767 -5.10 -34.71 -4.27
N ALA A 768 -5.98 -33.88 -4.83
CA ALA A 768 -5.72 -33.16 -6.07
C ALA A 768 -5.28 -34.14 -7.18
N ASP A 769 -4.08 -34.00 -7.75
CA ASP A 769 -3.53 -34.86 -8.79
C ASP A 769 -2.90 -36.16 -8.26
N ASP A 770 -2.58 -36.23 -6.97
CA ASP A 770 -2.03 -37.43 -6.33
C ASP A 770 -3.15 -38.44 -6.06
N SER A 771 -3.00 -39.65 -6.60
CA SER A 771 -3.97 -40.74 -6.44
C SER A 771 -3.30 -41.98 -5.85
N THR A 772 -3.85 -42.48 -4.75
CA THR A 772 -3.30 -43.60 -3.99
C THR A 772 -4.29 -44.76 -3.95
N LEU A 773 -3.98 -45.83 -4.69
CA LEU A 773 -4.72 -47.09 -4.67
C LEU A 773 -3.99 -48.06 -3.75
N TYR A 774 -4.69 -48.76 -2.86
CA TYR A 774 -4.08 -49.85 -2.10
C TYR A 774 -5.01 -51.04 -1.88
N CYS A 775 -4.41 -52.21 -1.65
CA CYS A 775 -5.11 -53.44 -1.29
C CYS A 775 -4.35 -54.18 -0.18
N VAL A 776 -5.06 -54.91 0.68
CA VAL A 776 -4.49 -55.70 1.78
C VAL A 776 -4.51 -57.18 1.43
N ILE A 777 -3.35 -57.80 1.35
CA ILE A 777 -3.18 -59.24 1.09
C ILE A 777 -3.16 -59.98 2.42
N ARG A 778 -4.22 -60.74 2.70
CA ARG A 778 -4.40 -61.43 3.99
C ARG A 778 -3.65 -62.76 4.05
N THR A 779 -3.62 -63.51 2.95
CA THR A 779 -2.96 -64.82 2.86
C THR A 779 -2.18 -64.96 1.56
N THR A 780 -1.23 -65.89 1.49
CA THR A 780 -0.45 -66.16 0.27
C THR A 780 -1.31 -66.70 -0.88
N ASN A 781 -2.39 -67.42 -0.58
CA ASN A 781 -3.36 -67.91 -1.57
C ASN A 781 -4.19 -66.77 -2.19
N ASP A 782 -4.31 -65.64 -1.50
CA ASP A 782 -5.05 -64.45 -1.94
C ASP A 782 -4.21 -63.54 -2.87
N SER A 783 -2.96 -63.93 -3.15
CA SER A 783 -2.03 -63.13 -3.95
C SER A 783 -2.45 -63.06 -5.41
N SER A 784 -2.90 -64.17 -6.00
CA SER A 784 -3.34 -64.23 -7.41
C SER A 784 -4.65 -63.47 -7.61
N THR A 785 -5.59 -63.61 -6.68
CA THR A 785 -6.86 -62.87 -6.64
C THR A 785 -6.64 -61.37 -6.44
N THR A 786 -5.75 -60.98 -5.53
CA THR A 786 -5.38 -59.57 -5.32
C THR A 786 -4.66 -58.98 -6.53
N THR A 787 -3.79 -59.76 -7.18
CA THR A 787 -3.12 -59.37 -8.43
C THR A 787 -4.15 -59.07 -9.53
N ALA A 788 -5.12 -59.97 -9.69
CA ALA A 788 -6.17 -59.83 -10.68
C ALA A 788 -7.07 -58.62 -10.40
N SER A 789 -7.44 -58.40 -9.13
CA SER A 789 -8.25 -57.24 -8.74
C SER A 789 -7.53 -55.91 -8.97
N LEU A 790 -6.26 -55.80 -8.56
CA LEU A 790 -5.47 -54.57 -8.80
C LEU A 790 -5.24 -54.30 -10.28
N ASN A 791 -4.91 -55.32 -11.10
CA ASN A 791 -4.75 -55.13 -12.55
C ASN A 791 -6.08 -54.76 -13.22
N ARG A 792 -7.21 -55.31 -12.73
CA ARG A 792 -8.55 -54.93 -13.20
C ARG A 792 -8.87 -53.48 -12.84
N ASP A 793 -8.52 -53.02 -11.65
CA ASP A 793 -8.68 -51.61 -11.27
C ASP A 793 -7.81 -50.68 -12.13
N LEU A 794 -6.54 -51.02 -12.39
CA LEU A 794 -5.67 -50.23 -13.27
C LEU A 794 -6.22 -50.17 -14.70
N GLU A 795 -6.82 -51.25 -15.20
CA GLU A 795 -7.47 -51.28 -16.51
C GLU A 795 -8.76 -50.46 -16.53
N ARG A 796 -9.58 -50.52 -15.48
CA ARG A 796 -10.78 -49.67 -15.34
C ARG A 796 -10.40 -48.19 -15.28
N MET A 797 -9.34 -47.83 -14.57
CA MET A 797 -8.81 -46.47 -14.55
C MET A 797 -8.32 -46.03 -15.94
N ARG A 798 -7.67 -46.93 -16.70
CA ARG A 798 -7.26 -46.66 -18.09
C ARG A 798 -8.48 -46.39 -18.99
N CYS A 799 -9.52 -47.20 -18.86
CA CYS A 799 -10.79 -47.03 -19.59
C CYS A 799 -11.49 -45.71 -19.18
N TRP A 800 -11.55 -45.40 -17.89
CA TRP A 800 -12.07 -44.14 -17.36
C TRP A 800 -11.28 -42.94 -17.92
N ALA A 801 -9.94 -43.05 -17.95
CA ALA A 801 -9.08 -42.00 -18.49
C ALA A 801 -9.34 -41.77 -19.99
N GLY A 802 -9.56 -42.84 -20.75
CA GLY A 802 -9.98 -42.76 -22.15
C GLY A 802 -11.34 -42.07 -22.33
N LYS A 803 -12.34 -42.44 -21.53
CA LYS A 803 -13.69 -41.85 -21.53
C LYS A 803 -13.67 -40.35 -21.22
N TRP A 804 -12.87 -39.94 -20.24
CA TRP A 804 -12.80 -38.56 -19.77
C TRP A 804 -11.60 -37.77 -20.32
N LYS A 805 -10.87 -38.30 -21.31
CA LYS A 805 -9.71 -37.62 -21.93
C LYS A 805 -8.60 -37.20 -20.95
N VAL A 806 -8.45 -37.93 -19.84
CA VAL A 806 -7.35 -37.78 -18.88
C VAL A 806 -6.19 -38.68 -19.31
N THR A 807 -4.94 -38.31 -18.98
CA THR A 807 -3.76 -39.11 -19.33
C THR A 807 -2.92 -39.39 -18.08
N PHE A 808 -2.70 -40.66 -17.79
CA PHE A 808 -1.73 -41.10 -16.78
C PHE A 808 -0.33 -41.22 -17.40
N GLU A 809 0.72 -41.07 -16.60
CA GLU A 809 2.11 -41.31 -17.03
C GLU A 809 2.63 -42.62 -16.41
N PRO A 810 2.52 -43.77 -17.13
CA PRO A 810 2.79 -45.09 -16.54
C PRO A 810 4.21 -45.26 -15.98
N THR A 811 5.18 -44.53 -16.53
CA THR A 811 6.58 -44.54 -16.06
C THR A 811 6.80 -43.82 -14.73
N LYS A 812 5.89 -42.91 -14.36
CA LYS A 812 5.89 -42.22 -13.07
C LYS A 812 4.99 -42.89 -12.03
N CYS A 813 4.01 -43.68 -12.48
CA CYS A 813 3.25 -44.56 -11.61
C CYS A 813 4.19 -45.61 -10.98
N LYS A 814 4.10 -45.78 -9.67
CA LYS A 814 5.00 -46.66 -8.91
C LYS A 814 4.21 -47.57 -7.98
N ALA A 815 4.69 -48.79 -7.81
CA ALA A 815 4.17 -49.74 -6.84
C ALA A 815 5.14 -49.88 -5.66
N MET A 816 4.61 -50.19 -4.48
CA MET A 816 5.39 -50.55 -3.30
C MET A 816 4.65 -51.62 -2.51
N THR A 817 5.38 -52.63 -2.06
CA THR A 817 4.86 -53.64 -1.15
C THR A 817 5.29 -53.29 0.26
N ILE A 818 4.31 -53.05 1.14
CA ILE A 818 4.53 -52.73 2.54
C ILE A 818 4.33 -54.02 3.36
N SER A 819 5.39 -54.53 3.99
CA SER A 819 5.37 -55.80 4.72
C SER A 819 6.50 -55.89 5.75
N ARG A 820 6.22 -56.54 6.89
CA ARG A 820 7.24 -56.95 7.87
C ARG A 820 7.74 -58.39 7.66
N LYS A 821 7.22 -59.11 6.66
CA LYS A 821 7.63 -60.49 6.37
C LYS A 821 9.01 -60.53 5.71
N ARG A 822 9.76 -61.61 5.96
CA ARG A 822 11.10 -61.82 5.40
C ARG A 822 11.07 -62.04 3.88
N CYS A 823 10.01 -62.67 3.37
CA CYS A 823 9.77 -62.91 1.95
C CYS A 823 8.35 -62.43 1.60
N PRO A 824 8.16 -61.15 1.25
CA PRO A 824 6.86 -60.63 0.82
C PRO A 824 6.44 -61.21 -0.53
N THR A 825 5.14 -61.20 -0.80
CA THR A 825 4.59 -61.80 -2.01
C THR A 825 4.92 -60.95 -3.24
N LYS A 826 5.57 -61.54 -4.24
CA LYS A 826 5.85 -60.86 -5.50
C LYS A 826 4.63 -60.91 -6.41
N ILE A 827 4.23 -59.75 -6.89
CA ILE A 827 3.11 -59.61 -7.82
C ILE A 827 3.56 -58.70 -8.97
N ASP A 828 3.08 -58.98 -10.18
CA ASP A 828 3.29 -58.11 -11.33
C ASP A 828 2.06 -57.24 -11.59
N LEU A 829 2.28 -55.92 -11.69
CA LEU A 829 1.25 -54.95 -12.02
C LEU A 829 1.52 -54.30 -13.37
N PHE A 830 0.46 -54.16 -14.14
CA PHE A 830 0.49 -53.55 -15.45
C PHE A 830 -0.50 -52.39 -15.53
N PHE A 831 -0.03 -51.25 -16.02
CA PHE A 831 -0.89 -50.15 -16.41
C PHE A 831 -0.95 -50.12 -17.94
N GLY A 832 -2.01 -50.71 -18.52
CA GLY A 832 -2.02 -51.07 -19.93
C GLY A 832 -0.91 -52.06 -20.27
N ASN A 833 -0.04 -51.71 -21.22
CA ASN A 833 1.07 -52.58 -21.64
C ASN A 833 2.37 -52.35 -20.84
N THR A 834 2.38 -51.46 -19.86
CA THR A 834 3.58 -51.08 -19.11
C THR A 834 3.59 -51.68 -17.72
N LYS A 835 4.63 -52.47 -17.40
CA LYS A 835 4.84 -53.00 -16.04
C LYS A 835 5.24 -51.86 -15.09
N LEU A 836 4.54 -51.74 -13.96
CA LEU A 836 4.84 -50.73 -12.95
C LEU A 836 6.14 -51.06 -12.20
N ALA A 837 6.98 -50.05 -11.98
CA ALA A 837 8.21 -50.21 -11.23
C ALA A 837 7.90 -50.37 -9.73
N GLU A 838 8.34 -51.48 -9.14
CA GLU A 838 8.26 -51.70 -7.69
C GLU A 838 9.45 -51.02 -7.00
N LYS A 839 9.17 -50.27 -5.92
CA LYS A 839 10.19 -49.58 -5.12
C LYS A 839 10.04 -49.91 -3.65
N ASP A 840 11.16 -49.96 -2.94
CA ASP A 840 11.21 -50.12 -1.48
C ASP A 840 10.89 -48.83 -0.71
N GLU A 841 10.79 -47.71 -1.43
CA GLU A 841 10.43 -46.40 -0.87
C GLU A 841 9.66 -45.57 -1.90
N LEU A 842 8.69 -44.79 -1.41
CA LEU A 842 7.92 -43.85 -2.21
C LEU A 842 7.73 -42.53 -1.48
N GLU A 843 7.78 -41.43 -2.22
CA GLU A 843 7.37 -40.11 -1.73
C GLU A 843 5.89 -39.91 -2.03
N ILE A 844 5.08 -39.75 -0.97
CA ILE A 844 3.64 -39.49 -1.03
C ILE A 844 3.38 -38.18 -0.32
N LEU A 845 2.79 -37.19 -1.02
CA LEU A 845 2.48 -35.87 -0.45
C LEU A 845 3.69 -35.24 0.29
N ARG A 846 4.90 -35.44 -0.25
CA ARG A 846 6.21 -35.01 0.29
C ARG A 846 6.71 -35.73 1.55
N VAL A 847 6.10 -36.84 1.92
CA VAL A 847 6.59 -37.74 2.98
C VAL A 847 7.13 -39.01 2.35
N THR A 848 8.33 -39.41 2.76
CA THR A 848 8.99 -40.63 2.25
C THR A 848 8.55 -41.82 3.09
N ILE A 849 7.91 -42.80 2.48
CA ILE A 849 7.39 -43.99 3.15
C ILE A 849 8.22 -45.19 2.69
N ASP A 850 8.79 -45.93 3.64
CA ASP A 850 9.53 -47.16 3.37
C ASP A 850 8.62 -48.40 3.44
N ASN A 851 9.04 -49.47 2.77
CA ASN A 851 8.35 -50.76 2.72
C ASN A 851 8.09 -51.44 4.08
N LYS A 852 8.65 -50.94 5.18
CA LYS A 852 8.42 -51.46 6.54
C LYS A 852 7.69 -50.49 7.47
N LEU A 853 7.31 -49.30 6.99
CA LEU A 853 6.77 -48.21 7.81
C LEU A 853 7.65 -47.85 9.01
N THR A 854 8.98 -47.92 8.85
CA THR A 854 9.92 -47.54 9.93
C THR A 854 10.16 -46.04 10.01
N TRP A 855 9.85 -45.32 8.93
CA TRP A 855 10.10 -43.88 8.75
C TRP A 855 11.58 -43.49 8.79
N THR A 856 12.48 -44.47 8.91
CA THR A 856 13.92 -44.26 9.10
C THR A 856 14.50 -43.44 7.96
N LYS A 857 14.12 -43.76 6.72
CA LYS A 857 14.63 -43.07 5.52
C LYS A 857 14.13 -41.63 5.39
N HIS A 858 12.91 -41.37 5.87
CA HIS A 858 12.38 -40.02 5.92
C HIS A 858 13.14 -39.17 6.95
N ILE A 859 13.36 -39.72 8.14
CA ILE A 859 14.05 -39.03 9.24
C ILE A 859 15.54 -38.86 8.93
N SER A 860 16.19 -39.88 8.35
CA SER A 860 17.62 -39.86 8.01
C SER A 860 17.94 -39.03 6.77
N ASN A 861 16.92 -38.56 6.03
CA ASN A 861 17.11 -37.62 4.94
C ASN A 861 17.74 -36.34 5.51
N VAL A 862 19.04 -36.16 5.23
CA VAL A 862 19.90 -35.11 5.78
C VAL A 862 19.27 -33.72 5.64
N ASN A 863 18.54 -33.48 4.56
CA ASN A 863 17.85 -32.22 4.32
C ASN A 863 16.71 -31.95 5.32
N ILE A 864 16.00 -32.98 5.79
CA ILE A 864 14.91 -32.84 6.75
C ILE A 864 15.48 -32.61 8.13
N ALA A 865 16.40 -33.47 8.60
CA ALA A 865 17.05 -33.32 9.89
C ALA A 865 17.82 -31.99 10.02
N ALA A 866 18.53 -31.56 8.96
CA ALA A 866 19.23 -30.28 8.96
C ALA A 866 18.27 -29.08 8.96
N ARG A 867 17.19 -29.11 8.17
CA ARG A 867 16.17 -28.04 8.18
C ARG A 867 15.41 -27.99 9.51
N ALA A 868 15.09 -29.15 10.08
CA ALA A 868 14.50 -29.28 11.41
C ALA A 868 15.43 -28.69 12.46
N GLY A 869 16.71 -29.09 12.46
CA GLY A 869 17.72 -28.63 13.41
C GLY A 869 18.02 -27.13 13.28
N GLN A 870 18.06 -26.58 12.06
CA GLN A 870 18.20 -25.13 11.83
C GLN A 870 17.02 -24.35 12.41
N ARG A 871 15.79 -24.82 12.16
CA ARG A 871 14.57 -24.20 12.70
C ARG A 871 14.50 -24.35 14.22
N LEU A 872 14.80 -25.53 14.76
CA LEU A 872 14.84 -25.79 16.20
C LEU A 872 15.93 -24.98 16.90
N GLY A 873 17.09 -24.81 16.27
CA GLY A 873 18.18 -23.96 16.75
C GLY A 873 17.80 -22.47 16.76
N ALA A 874 17.09 -22.00 15.73
CA ALA A 874 16.52 -20.65 15.73
C ALA A 874 15.45 -20.49 16.82
N LEU A 875 14.57 -21.47 16.99
CA LEU A 875 13.56 -21.51 18.06
C LEU A 875 14.21 -21.47 19.45
N ARG A 876 15.27 -22.26 19.68
CA ARG A 876 16.00 -22.30 20.95
C ARG A 876 16.65 -20.96 21.29
N ARG A 877 17.17 -20.25 20.28
CA ARG A 877 17.74 -18.91 20.45
C ARG A 877 16.69 -17.85 20.78
N VAL A 878 15.43 -18.04 20.41
CA VAL A 878 14.35 -17.08 20.67
C VAL A 878 13.50 -17.49 21.88
N ALA A 879 13.53 -18.76 22.30
CA ALA A 879 12.71 -19.33 23.38
C ALA A 879 12.86 -18.62 24.74
N HIS A 880 14.04 -18.05 25.03
CA HIS A 880 14.28 -17.29 26.26
C HIS A 880 13.62 -15.90 26.27
N LYS A 881 13.26 -15.37 25.09
CA LYS A 881 12.56 -14.08 24.92
C LYS A 881 11.04 -14.22 24.84
N LEU A 882 10.53 -15.46 24.90
CA LEU A 882 9.11 -15.77 24.73
C LEU A 882 8.50 -16.19 26.08
N ASN A 883 7.34 -15.61 26.39
CA ASN A 883 6.53 -15.99 27.56
C ASN A 883 5.99 -17.43 27.41
N ALA A 884 5.52 -18.06 28.49
CA ALA A 884 5.05 -19.46 28.48
C ALA A 884 4.01 -19.75 27.38
N LYS A 885 3.09 -18.80 27.12
CA LYS A 885 2.10 -18.88 26.05
C LYS A 885 2.73 -18.75 24.65
N GLY A 886 3.71 -17.86 24.49
CA GLY A 886 4.50 -17.75 23.25
C GLY A 886 5.34 -18.99 22.97
N ARG A 887 5.91 -19.62 24.01
CA ARG A 887 6.62 -20.91 23.87
C ARG A 887 5.67 -22.04 23.42
N ALA A 888 4.45 -22.10 23.96
CA ALA A 888 3.43 -23.06 23.54
C ALA A 888 2.94 -22.82 22.10
N THR A 889 2.71 -21.55 21.70
CA THR A 889 2.31 -21.22 20.32
C THR A 889 3.42 -21.53 19.31
N LEU A 890 4.69 -21.25 19.64
CA LEU A 890 5.82 -21.63 18.79
C LEU A 890 6.03 -23.15 18.71
N GLN A 891 5.73 -23.87 19.79
CA GLN A 891 5.72 -25.34 19.79
C GLN A 891 4.65 -25.89 18.83
N GLY A 892 3.52 -25.19 18.66
CA GLY A 892 2.46 -25.51 17.70
C GLY A 892 2.68 -25.01 16.26
N SER A 893 3.55 -24.03 16.01
CA SER A 893 3.82 -23.48 14.67
C SER A 893 5.06 -24.10 14.00
N GLY A 894 6.10 -24.44 14.77
CA GLY A 894 7.26 -25.20 14.29
C GLY A 894 6.90 -26.60 13.76
N THR A 895 5.74 -27.09 14.19
CA THR A 895 5.07 -28.30 13.76
C THR A 895 4.16 -28.13 12.54
N GLN A 896 4.15 -27.05 11.73
CA GLN A 896 3.32 -27.09 10.51
C GLN A 896 3.93 -27.89 9.35
N HIS A 897 5.25 -27.80 9.13
CA HIS A 897 5.95 -28.66 8.16
C HIS A 897 6.37 -30.01 8.79
N HIS A 898 6.72 -29.98 10.07
CA HIS A 898 7.06 -31.20 10.81
C HIS A 898 5.85 -31.85 11.46
N GLY A 899 4.68 -31.23 11.55
CA GLY A 899 3.47 -31.83 12.14
C GLY A 899 2.81 -32.81 11.22
N ILE A 900 2.97 -32.69 9.90
CA ILE A 900 2.62 -33.81 9.01
C ILE A 900 3.46 -35.03 9.41
N CYS A 901 4.77 -34.84 9.66
CA CYS A 901 5.64 -35.92 10.12
C CYS A 901 5.35 -36.34 11.56
N ILE A 902 5.14 -35.42 12.48
CA ILE A 902 4.99 -35.63 13.93
C ILE A 902 3.60 -36.17 14.25
N THR A 903 2.52 -35.74 13.57
CA THR A 903 1.19 -36.35 13.70
C THR A 903 1.22 -37.78 13.19
N VAL A 904 1.80 -38.01 12.00
CA VAL A 904 1.96 -39.37 11.47
C VAL A 904 2.87 -40.22 12.36
N LEU A 905 3.92 -39.66 12.98
CA LEU A 905 4.84 -40.38 13.87
C LEU A 905 4.31 -40.55 15.32
N ASN A 906 3.50 -39.62 15.84
CA ASN A 906 2.93 -39.66 17.20
C ASN A 906 1.76 -40.63 17.32
N GLU A 907 1.02 -40.88 16.22
CA GLU A 907 -0.05 -41.89 16.17
C GLU A 907 0.50 -43.33 16.16
N PHE A 908 1.83 -43.55 16.13
CA PHE A 908 2.44 -44.87 16.37
C PHE A 908 2.73 -45.06 17.87
N PRO A 909 1.99 -45.91 18.61
CA PRO A 909 2.35 -46.25 19.96
C PRO A 909 3.53 -47.25 19.97
N TYR A 910 4.49 -47.05 20.86
CA TYR A 910 5.18 -48.15 21.55
C TYR A 910 5.96 -49.21 20.73
N HIS A 911 6.71 -48.86 19.68
CA HIS A 911 7.61 -49.85 19.04
C HIS A 911 9.08 -49.46 18.87
N LEU A 912 9.49 -48.25 19.26
CA LEU A 912 10.91 -47.83 19.20
C LEU A 912 11.77 -48.26 20.40
N THR A 913 11.21 -48.97 21.40
CA THR A 913 11.93 -49.35 22.64
C THR A 913 12.32 -50.82 22.74
N LYS A 914 12.24 -51.63 21.67
CA LYS A 914 12.78 -53.00 21.68
C LYS A 914 13.63 -53.29 20.44
N ALA A 915 14.90 -52.92 20.51
CA ALA A 915 15.96 -53.65 19.80
C ALA A 915 16.70 -54.55 20.83
N PRO A 916 16.90 -55.85 20.54
CA PRO A 916 17.48 -56.80 21.48
C PRO A 916 19.01 -56.79 21.41
N GLY A 917 19.66 -56.85 22.57
CA GLY A 917 21.08 -57.18 22.66
C GLY A 917 21.78 -56.43 23.78
N LEU A 918 21.77 -57.01 24.98
CA LEU A 918 22.92 -57.14 25.89
C LEU A 918 22.44 -57.82 27.18
N HIS A 919 23.02 -58.98 27.48
CA HIS A 919 22.76 -59.80 28.66
C HIS A 919 23.19 -59.08 29.96
N PRO A 920 22.67 -59.52 31.13
CA PRO A 920 22.76 -58.79 32.39
C PRO A 920 23.98 -59.20 33.21
N GLU A 921 24.71 -58.23 33.77
CA GLU A 921 25.58 -58.48 34.93
C GLU A 921 25.15 -57.65 36.15
N LYS A 922 24.70 -58.43 37.13
CA LYS A 922 24.75 -58.31 38.60
C LYS A 922 25.29 -57.01 39.23
N GLY A 923 24.57 -56.55 40.26
CA GLY A 923 25.16 -56.45 41.60
C GLY A 923 25.39 -55.06 42.20
N THR A 924 24.44 -54.65 43.03
CA THR A 924 24.59 -53.93 44.32
C THR A 924 24.92 -52.42 44.38
N PRO A 925 24.41 -51.72 45.43
CA PRO A 925 24.24 -50.27 45.47
C PRO A 925 25.19 -49.57 46.47
N HIS A 926 25.42 -48.25 46.36
CA HIS A 926 25.40 -47.32 47.52
C HIS A 926 25.73 -45.84 47.19
N HIS A 927 24.89 -44.97 47.79
CA HIS A 927 25.16 -43.69 48.46
C HIS A 927 26.11 -42.60 47.91
N ARG A 928 25.49 -41.44 47.64
CA ARG A 928 25.59 -40.16 48.40
C ARG A 928 27.00 -39.58 48.65
N ARG A 929 27.33 -38.46 47.99
CA ARG A 929 27.54 -37.11 48.60
C ARG A 929 28.07 -36.06 47.63
N GLU A 930 27.70 -34.83 47.96
CA GLU A 930 28.08 -33.52 47.42
C GLU A 930 29.59 -33.25 47.50
N ARG A 931 30.17 -32.47 46.56
CA ARG A 931 30.59 -31.05 46.74
C ARG A 931 31.61 -30.56 45.67
N THR A 932 31.26 -29.42 45.06
CA THR A 932 32.06 -28.20 44.76
C THR A 932 33.40 -28.19 43.96
N THR A 933 33.41 -27.23 43.01
CA THR A 933 34.46 -26.24 42.60
C THR A 933 35.48 -26.51 41.46
N ASN A 934 35.33 -25.68 40.41
CA ASN A 934 36.30 -24.87 39.63
C ASN A 934 37.41 -25.48 38.71
N ARG A 935 37.15 -25.37 37.38
CA ARG A 935 37.99 -24.97 36.18
C ARG A 935 39.37 -25.65 35.92
N PRO A 936 39.96 -25.65 34.68
CA PRO A 936 39.64 -24.93 33.42
C PRO A 936 39.66 -25.82 32.12
N ASP A 937 39.58 -25.16 30.95
CA ASP A 937 39.40 -25.65 29.57
C ASP A 937 40.37 -26.73 29.03
N SER A 938 39.86 -27.64 28.17
CA SER A 938 40.29 -27.79 26.75
C SER A 938 39.81 -29.09 26.09
N ASN A 939 39.54 -28.97 24.78
CA ASN A 939 39.49 -29.99 23.73
C ASN A 939 38.18 -30.71 23.37
N LEU A 940 37.90 -30.55 22.06
CA LEU A 940 36.87 -31.15 21.24
C LEU A 940 36.80 -32.67 21.39
N THR A 941 35.59 -33.21 21.44
CA THR A 941 35.21 -34.43 20.68
C THR A 941 33.69 -34.52 20.58
N SER A 942 33.24 -35.13 19.48
CA SER A 942 31.87 -35.27 18.99
C SER A 942 30.81 -35.58 20.06
N ARG A 943 29.78 -34.72 20.18
CA ARG A 943 28.55 -35.09 20.88
C ARG A 943 27.49 -35.55 19.90
N HIS A 944 27.28 -36.86 19.90
CA HIS A 944 26.06 -37.52 19.44
C HIS A 944 24.83 -36.83 20.06
N PHE A 945 23.84 -36.50 19.23
CA PHE A 945 22.53 -36.04 19.68
C PHE A 945 21.77 -37.22 20.30
N THR A 946 21.88 -37.40 21.61
CA THR A 946 20.95 -38.19 22.41
C THR A 946 19.76 -37.29 22.77
N ILE A 947 18.57 -37.66 22.31
CA ILE A 947 17.31 -37.03 22.73
C ILE A 947 16.98 -37.61 24.10
N ASP A 948 17.35 -36.90 25.16
CA ASP A 948 16.99 -37.26 26.52
C ASP A 948 15.55 -36.78 26.78
N ALA A 949 14.60 -37.71 26.71
CA ALA A 949 13.18 -37.46 26.96
C ALA A 949 12.90 -37.52 28.47
N ARG A 950 13.09 -36.41 29.18
CA ARG A 950 12.47 -36.18 30.49
C ARG A 950 11.75 -34.85 30.51
N TRP A 951 10.45 -34.88 30.23
CA TRP A 951 9.53 -33.78 30.55
C TRP A 951 8.20 -34.36 31.06
N PRO A 952 7.58 -33.74 32.08
CA PRO A 952 6.47 -34.32 32.82
C PRO A 952 5.18 -34.34 31.99
N LEU A 953 4.52 -35.49 32.01
CA LEU A 953 3.16 -35.71 31.52
C LEU A 953 2.17 -34.88 32.34
N TYR A 954 1.47 -33.93 31.71
CA TYR A 954 0.20 -33.42 32.22
C TYR A 954 -0.95 -34.17 31.52
N PRO A 955 -1.87 -34.81 32.27
CA PRO A 955 -2.98 -35.53 31.67
C PRO A 955 -4.05 -34.55 31.18
N TYR A 956 -4.40 -34.61 29.90
CA TYR A 956 -5.68 -34.10 29.42
C TYR A 956 -6.77 -35.05 29.89
N SER A 957 -7.49 -34.67 30.95
CA SER A 957 -8.72 -35.33 31.36
C SER A 957 -9.89 -34.83 30.50
N THR A 958 -10.39 -35.65 29.60
CA THR A 958 -11.74 -35.50 29.02
C THR A 958 -12.66 -36.52 29.69
N ARG A 959 -13.37 -36.08 30.75
CA ARG A 959 -14.58 -36.76 31.22
C ARG A 959 -15.68 -36.53 30.17
N CYS A 960 -16.03 -37.58 29.44
CA CYS A 960 -17.34 -37.69 28.80
C CYS A 960 -18.18 -38.63 29.68
N THR A 961 -19.11 -38.07 30.45
CA THR A 961 -20.19 -38.83 31.10
C THR A 961 -21.36 -38.99 30.13
N PRO A 962 -21.92 -40.20 29.96
CA PRO A 962 -23.15 -40.40 29.19
C PRO A 962 -24.38 -40.15 30.08
N THR A 963 -25.32 -39.32 29.62
CA THR A 963 -26.65 -39.20 30.24
C THR A 963 -27.66 -39.98 29.41
N SER A 964 -28.08 -41.13 29.95
CA SER A 964 -29.34 -41.79 29.62
C SER A 964 -29.99 -42.28 30.91
N ALA A 965 -31.12 -41.71 31.30
CA ALA A 965 -32.23 -42.38 32.00
C ALA A 965 -33.42 -41.42 32.16
N HIS A 966 -34.55 -41.81 31.57
CA HIS A 966 -35.89 -41.32 31.88
C HIS A 966 -36.27 -41.60 33.34
N GLN A 967 -37.05 -40.70 33.96
CA GLN A 967 -38.33 -41.00 34.65
C GLN A 967 -38.88 -39.74 35.36
N THR A 968 -39.82 -39.06 34.69
CA THR A 968 -41.22 -38.80 35.12
C THR A 968 -41.91 -38.05 33.99
#